data_AF-A0A968ZTG9-F1
#
_entry.id   AF-A0A968ZTG9-F1
#
_cell.length_a   1.000
_cell.length_b   1.000
_cell.length_c   1.000
_cell.angle_alpha   90.00
_cell.angle_beta   90.00
_cell.angle_gamma   90.00
#
_symmetry.space_group_name_H-M   'P 1'
#
loop_
_entity.id
_entity.type
_entity.pdbx_description
1 polymer ?
#
loop_
_entity_poly.entity_id
_entity_poly.type
_entity_poly.pdbx_seq_one_letter_code
_entity_poly.pdbx_strand_id
1 'polypeptide(L)'
;MSPHPYHRWHDAPSLNLFRGRELPLAILTRWLAQPAKSHKLLAICGIGGIGKSALARKLAESVPEDFQQWVWIRIDEDLSPEDCLRSLLNDLQPDLLQTGDQADFLPTVPVGVLIQQFIACLSQQRCLIVLDGFEQLFESYHKTRESAVPTFDANRRQQASSYKLGFEAYGDLLSALIDSHQNAAVGASCVILTSREKPRELLSIPDDHPGAYLYTLDGLSDAEVTTLLDSFCLSGSPVDYQVLIERYCGHPMALRLAASTIKDVFFGSIRDFLEQEVSVFDDLRSVIKTQFMRLPPIEKEVMYWLVINRQPCAIGGLRRDIVAEDHKQNLVYTLQSLERRSLVEVKRAEGISFSLHPIVAEYVLDRFIRSVFQELVRGPIDLFNSHALMKADAEEELREFQRQNIVEPILERLKNYRKSLAQVEEHLSDRLNRFREENYHRLGYAGGNFLNLLVQLSKGQMLSSKNFSQMTIWQAYLQGVQLRDVNFNRCELDRSVFTETLSDVLALAFRAHPQQPLLACGDANGSVHLWSTRLGAIAEGSQKFAEWKAHSGWVRAIDFIPHRPLLVTGGDDSRLTLWRLPTTQRFSAGEAQPAQVWQRTADDWIHAVAVSPDGSIIVSGGGDQITLYHTHNGEQICQIAGQGTAAAQSLPAQLTSPITSPITSPITSPITSPAINRIASGIE
;
A
#
# COMPACT_ATOMS: atom_id res chain seq x y z
N MET A 1 60.30 21.59 10.86
CA MET A 1 59.23 22.06 9.96
C MET A 1 57.92 21.82 10.69
N SER A 2 57.14 22.86 10.93
CA SER A 2 55.81 22.76 11.54
C SER A 2 54.95 21.77 10.73
N PRO A 3 54.27 20.78 11.36
CA PRO A 3 53.43 19.87 10.63
C PRO A 3 52.15 20.64 10.29
N HIS A 4 52.13 21.30 9.14
CA HIS A 4 50.85 21.78 8.61
C HIS A 4 50.00 20.53 8.32
N PRO A 5 48.76 20.46 8.82
CA PRO A 5 47.90 19.32 8.56
C PRO A 5 47.70 19.15 7.05
N TYR A 6 47.98 17.96 6.54
CA TYR A 6 47.76 17.64 5.13
C TYR A 6 46.27 17.43 4.89
N HIS A 7 45.73 18.13 3.90
CA HIS A 7 44.31 18.25 3.66
C HIS A 7 43.98 18.05 2.18
N ARG A 8 43.48 16.87 1.80
CA ARG A 8 42.99 16.58 0.44
C ARG A 8 41.47 16.75 0.38
N TRP A 9 41.00 17.93 -0.03
CA TRP A 9 39.57 18.30 -0.11
C TRP A 9 39.03 18.53 -1.52
N HIS A 10 39.83 18.37 -2.58
CA HIS A 10 39.41 18.76 -3.94
C HIS A 10 38.14 18.04 -4.42
N ASP A 11 37.88 16.83 -3.92
CA ASP A 11 36.70 16.03 -4.27
C ASP A 11 35.50 16.25 -3.36
N ALA A 12 35.65 17.04 -2.29
CA ALA A 12 34.58 17.26 -1.33
C ALA A 12 33.51 18.21 -1.88
N PRO A 13 32.22 17.96 -1.58
CA PRO A 13 31.14 18.82 -2.05
C PRO A 13 31.24 20.22 -1.42
N SER A 14 30.88 21.25 -2.18
CA SER A 14 30.81 22.62 -1.68
C SER A 14 29.61 22.83 -0.75
N LEU A 15 29.88 23.37 0.45
CA LEU A 15 28.86 23.72 1.44
C LEU A 15 28.38 25.17 1.27
N ASN A 16 27.83 25.51 0.11
CA ASN A 16 27.36 26.88 -0.13
C ASN A 16 26.17 27.25 0.77
N LEU A 17 25.39 26.27 1.24
CA LEU A 17 24.27 26.49 2.17
C LEU A 17 23.93 25.18 2.92
N PHE A 18 24.50 24.98 4.10
CA PHE A 18 24.12 23.88 5.02
C PHE A 18 23.16 24.43 6.08
N ARG A 19 21.91 23.94 6.08
CA ARG A 19 20.83 24.37 6.99
C ARG A 19 20.07 23.14 7.50
N GLY A 20 19.72 23.17 8.80
CA GLY A 20 19.17 22.02 9.50
C GLY A 20 20.24 20.96 9.80
N ARG A 21 19.81 19.84 10.37
CA ARG A 21 20.63 18.69 10.79
C ARG A 21 21.51 18.95 12.01
N GLU A 22 21.15 19.91 12.86
CA GLU A 22 21.89 20.20 14.10
C GLU A 22 21.92 19.00 15.03
N LEU A 23 20.81 18.27 15.13
CA LEU A 23 20.70 17.08 15.98
C LEU A 23 21.53 15.90 15.46
N PRO A 24 21.40 15.46 14.19
CA PRO A 24 22.31 14.47 13.60
C PRO A 24 23.78 14.84 13.73
N LEU A 25 24.13 16.10 13.47
CA LEU A 25 25.50 16.59 13.59
C LEU A 25 25.99 16.46 15.04
N ALA A 26 25.21 16.93 16.02
CA ALA A 26 25.57 16.84 17.44
C ALA A 26 25.78 15.39 17.91
N ILE A 27 24.92 14.45 17.47
CA ILE A 27 25.04 13.02 17.78
C ILE A 27 26.36 12.47 17.23
N LEU A 28 26.64 12.71 15.93
CA LEU A 28 27.82 12.19 15.26
C LEU A 28 29.11 12.84 15.80
N THR A 29 29.12 14.14 16.06
CA THR A 29 30.25 14.84 16.67
C THR A 29 30.53 14.32 18.08
N ARG A 30 29.49 14.09 18.89
CA ARG A 30 29.63 13.48 20.24
C ARG A 30 30.19 12.06 20.16
N TRP A 31 29.79 11.28 19.17
CA TRP A 31 30.31 9.94 18.95
C TRP A 31 31.80 9.95 18.54
N LEU A 32 32.18 10.88 17.65
CA LEU A 32 33.58 11.07 17.25
C LEU A 32 34.46 11.54 18.41
N ALA A 33 33.95 12.41 19.28
CA ALA A 33 34.68 13.01 20.39
C ALA A 33 35.10 12.03 21.51
N GLN A 34 34.55 10.81 21.58
CA GLN A 34 34.88 9.83 22.62
C GLN A 34 36.19 9.08 22.30
N PRO A 35 37.33 9.33 22.97
CA PRO A 35 38.65 8.85 22.52
C PRO A 35 38.96 7.38 22.88
N ALA A 36 38.06 6.67 23.56
CA ALA A 36 38.41 5.48 24.34
C ALA A 36 38.48 4.15 23.56
N LYS A 37 38.36 4.12 22.23
CA LYS A 37 38.42 2.91 21.39
C LYS A 37 39.09 3.23 20.05
N SER A 38 39.90 2.31 19.51
CA SER A 38 40.68 2.48 18.27
C SER A 38 39.77 2.58 17.02
N HIS A 39 40.37 2.65 15.82
CA HIS A 39 39.78 3.08 14.55
C HIS A 39 38.26 2.93 14.43
N LYS A 40 37.60 4.04 14.18
CA LYS A 40 36.14 4.11 14.11
C LYS A 40 35.67 4.07 12.66
N LEU A 41 34.71 3.19 12.36
CA LEU A 41 34.00 3.18 11.08
C LEU A 41 32.61 3.80 11.24
N LEU A 42 32.39 4.97 10.66
CA LEU A 42 31.08 5.63 10.62
C LEU A 42 30.46 5.46 9.24
N ALA A 43 29.29 4.86 9.15
CA ALA A 43 28.50 4.81 7.92
C ALA A 43 27.30 5.71 7.97
N ILE A 44 27.23 6.65 7.03
CA ILE A 44 26.05 7.51 6.81
C ILE A 44 25.31 6.97 5.59
N CYS A 45 24.21 6.26 5.83
CA CYS A 45 23.38 5.65 4.81
C CYS A 45 22.05 6.38 4.62
N GLY A 46 21.35 6.17 3.50
CA GLY A 46 20.04 6.78 3.24
C GLY A 46 19.77 7.03 1.77
N ILE A 47 18.55 7.46 1.43
CA ILE A 47 18.12 7.66 0.04
C ILE A 47 19.01 8.67 -0.73
N GLY A 48 19.10 8.52 -2.05
CA GLY A 48 19.85 9.46 -2.91
C GLY A 48 19.30 10.88 -2.82
N GLY A 49 20.16 11.88 -2.64
CA GLY A 49 19.74 13.29 -2.52
C GLY A 49 19.38 13.76 -1.10
N ILE A 50 19.42 12.87 -0.09
CA ILE A 50 19.04 13.20 1.29
C ILE A 50 20.05 14.07 2.07
N GLY A 51 21.23 14.32 1.50
CA GLY A 51 22.26 15.18 2.10
C GLY A 51 23.43 14.47 2.81
N LYS A 52 23.65 13.16 2.59
CA LYS A 52 24.73 12.38 3.23
C LYS A 52 26.13 13.01 3.09
N SER A 53 26.54 13.32 1.86
CA SER A 53 27.87 13.90 1.58
C SER A 53 28.00 15.30 2.19
N ALA A 54 26.92 16.08 2.23
CA ALA A 54 26.91 17.38 2.89
C ALA A 54 27.04 17.24 4.42
N LEU A 55 26.37 16.26 5.03
CA LEU A 55 26.50 15.96 6.46
C LEU A 55 27.91 15.47 6.80
N ALA A 56 28.48 14.55 6.01
CA ALA A 56 29.86 14.09 6.20
C ALA A 56 30.86 15.25 6.09
N ARG A 57 30.67 16.16 5.13
CA ARG A 57 31.50 17.36 4.96
C ARG A 57 31.38 18.30 6.16
N LYS A 58 30.18 18.56 6.67
CA LYS A 58 29.96 19.42 7.84
C LYS A 58 30.47 18.78 9.13
N LEU A 59 30.26 17.48 9.28
CA LEU A 59 30.79 16.70 10.39
C LEU A 59 32.30 16.83 10.42
N ALA A 60 32.96 16.61 9.28
CA ALA A 60 34.39 16.82 9.17
C ALA A 60 34.76 18.24 9.62
N GLU A 61 34.17 19.33 9.11
CA GLU A 61 34.47 20.71 9.58
C GLU A 61 34.30 20.95 11.10
N SER A 62 33.40 20.20 11.75
CA SER A 62 33.05 20.37 13.16
C SER A 62 33.93 19.57 14.13
N VAL A 63 34.80 18.71 13.61
CA VAL A 63 35.66 17.82 14.40
C VAL A 63 36.83 18.62 15.02
N PRO A 64 37.29 18.30 16.25
CA PRO A 64 38.37 19.04 16.92
C PRO A 64 39.68 19.07 16.11
N GLU A 65 40.49 20.13 16.30
CA GLU A 65 41.80 20.36 15.63
C GLU A 65 42.85 19.26 15.86
N ASP A 66 42.57 18.27 16.70
CA ASP A 66 43.49 17.18 17.04
C ASP A 66 43.75 16.18 15.89
N PHE A 67 43.03 16.26 14.77
CA PHE A 67 43.24 15.39 13.61
C PHE A 67 44.39 15.92 12.75
N GLN A 68 45.44 15.10 12.62
CA GLN A 68 46.70 15.44 11.96
C GLN A 68 46.58 15.47 10.44
N GLN A 69 45.72 14.62 9.87
CA GLN A 69 45.55 14.48 8.42
C GLN A 69 44.10 14.19 8.04
N TRP A 70 43.69 14.74 6.89
CA TRP A 70 42.33 14.67 6.39
C TRP A 70 42.33 14.32 4.91
N VAL A 71 41.62 13.25 4.56
CA VAL A 71 41.58 12.75 3.19
C VAL A 71 40.13 12.51 2.77
N TRP A 72 39.70 13.13 1.67
CA TRP A 72 38.42 12.88 1.04
C TRP A 72 38.64 12.12 -0.28
N ILE A 73 38.03 10.95 -0.42
CA ILE A 73 38.05 10.15 -1.64
C ILE A 73 36.62 9.97 -2.13
N ARG A 74 36.39 10.36 -3.38
CA ARG A 74 35.18 9.97 -4.09
C ARG A 74 35.38 8.58 -4.69
N ILE A 75 34.54 7.64 -4.30
CA ILE A 75 34.53 6.30 -4.88
C ILE A 75 33.85 6.36 -6.25
N ASP A 76 34.52 5.81 -7.27
CA ASP A 76 33.97 5.59 -8.60
C ASP A 76 34.03 4.10 -8.97
N GLU A 77 33.52 3.76 -10.15
CA GLU A 77 33.45 2.36 -10.60
C GLU A 77 34.81 1.80 -11.07
N ASP A 78 35.82 2.66 -11.23
CA ASP A 78 37.13 2.31 -11.80
C ASP A 78 38.22 2.24 -10.72
N LEU A 79 37.96 2.76 -9.51
CA LEU A 79 38.91 2.81 -8.41
C LEU A 79 39.04 1.47 -7.68
N SER A 80 40.02 0.66 -8.13
CA SER A 80 40.34 -0.62 -7.51
C SER A 80 40.70 -0.47 -6.01
N PRO A 81 40.46 -1.50 -5.17
CA PRO A 81 40.85 -1.47 -3.76
C PRO A 81 42.34 -1.22 -3.55
N GLU A 82 43.19 -1.78 -4.43
CA GLU A 82 44.64 -1.61 -4.35
C GLU A 82 45.05 -0.17 -4.65
N ASP A 83 44.49 0.46 -5.68
CA ASP A 83 44.83 1.82 -6.06
C ASP A 83 44.30 2.84 -5.03
N CYS A 84 43.12 2.57 -4.47
CA CYS A 84 42.59 3.35 -3.35
C CYS A 84 43.51 3.29 -2.13
N LEU A 85 43.92 2.08 -1.72
CA LEU A 85 44.82 1.89 -0.58
C LEU A 85 46.22 2.47 -0.84
N ARG A 86 46.77 2.32 -2.04
CA ARG A 86 48.04 2.95 -2.43
C ARG A 86 47.95 4.47 -2.38
N SER A 87 46.87 5.05 -2.91
CA SER A 87 46.64 6.49 -2.82
C SER A 87 46.54 6.96 -1.37
N LEU A 88 45.79 6.25 -0.53
CA LEU A 88 45.65 6.57 0.89
C LEU A 88 47.00 6.45 1.62
N LEU A 89 47.74 5.36 1.42
CA LEU A 89 49.05 5.16 2.05
C LEU A 89 50.07 6.21 1.61
N ASN A 90 50.06 6.62 0.33
CA ASN A 90 50.92 7.68 -0.17
C ASN A 90 50.58 9.05 0.47
N ASP A 91 49.29 9.34 0.66
CA ASP A 91 48.84 10.58 1.29
C ASP A 91 49.17 10.60 2.80
N LEU A 92 49.06 9.44 3.49
CA LEU A 92 49.26 9.34 4.92
C LEU A 92 50.74 9.21 5.32
N GLN A 93 51.52 8.43 4.57
CA GLN A 93 52.94 8.16 4.81
C GLN A 93 53.73 8.14 3.47
N PRO A 94 54.09 9.31 2.93
CA PRO A 94 54.80 9.42 1.64
C PRO A 94 56.19 8.78 1.63
N ASP A 95 56.81 8.55 2.80
CA ASP A 95 58.14 7.94 2.93
C ASP A 95 58.13 6.40 2.81
N LEU A 96 56.98 5.75 3.00
CA LEU A 96 56.85 4.29 3.00
C LEU A 96 56.92 3.66 1.60
N LEU A 97 56.61 4.44 0.56
CA LEU A 97 56.63 4.01 -0.85
C LEU A 97 57.92 4.43 -1.58
N GLN A 98 58.78 5.26 -0.96
CA GLN A 98 60.02 5.76 -1.57
C GLN A 98 61.22 4.80 -1.40
N THR A 99 61.09 3.73 -0.62
CA THR A 99 62.14 2.70 -0.52
C THR A 99 62.01 1.69 -1.65
N GLY A 100 62.46 2.07 -2.84
CA GLY A 100 62.49 1.19 -4.01
C GLY A 100 62.89 1.88 -5.29
N ASP A 101 64.14 2.31 -5.40
CA ASP A 101 64.79 2.54 -6.71
C ASP A 101 64.76 1.23 -7.51
N GLN A 102 63.71 1.04 -8.34
CA GLN A 102 63.70 0.32 -9.62
C GLN A 102 62.26 0.18 -10.12
N ALA A 103 61.93 1.00 -11.13
CA ALA A 103 60.59 1.19 -11.67
C ALA A 103 60.05 0.06 -12.58
N ASP A 104 60.69 -1.12 -12.66
CA ASP A 104 60.34 -2.08 -13.72
C ASP A 104 59.81 -3.47 -13.29
N PHE A 105 59.93 -3.92 -12.04
CA PHE A 105 59.33 -5.19 -11.61
C PHE A 105 59.08 -5.23 -10.09
N LEU A 106 58.06 -4.53 -9.59
CA LEU A 106 57.55 -4.78 -8.24
C LEU A 106 56.55 -5.96 -8.31
N PRO A 107 56.68 -7.01 -7.48
CA PRO A 107 55.60 -7.97 -7.33
C PRO A 107 54.37 -7.23 -6.82
N THR A 108 53.22 -7.46 -7.44
CA THR A 108 51.93 -6.91 -6.99
C THR A 108 51.74 -7.23 -5.51
N VAL A 109 51.90 -6.22 -4.66
CA VAL A 109 51.69 -6.37 -3.21
C VAL A 109 50.25 -6.82 -3.00
N PRO A 110 50.01 -7.98 -2.36
CA PRO A 110 48.65 -8.47 -2.16
C PRO A 110 47.81 -7.45 -1.39
N VAL A 111 46.55 -7.26 -1.78
CA VAL A 111 45.65 -6.29 -1.15
C VAL A 111 45.54 -6.45 0.37
N GLY A 112 45.58 -7.68 0.89
CA GLY A 112 45.56 -7.94 2.34
C GLY A 112 46.76 -7.31 3.09
N VAL A 113 47.94 -7.25 2.45
CA VAL A 113 49.12 -6.58 3.02
C VAL A 113 48.91 -5.07 3.02
N LEU A 114 48.35 -4.50 1.95
CA LEU A 114 48.01 -3.08 1.89
C LEU A 114 46.98 -2.69 2.96
N ILE A 115 45.97 -3.54 3.19
CA ILE A 115 44.98 -3.34 4.27
C ILE A 115 45.70 -3.32 5.63
N GLN A 116 46.58 -4.28 5.92
CA GLN A 116 47.32 -4.32 7.17
C GLN A 116 48.22 -3.09 7.37
N GLN A 117 48.92 -2.66 6.32
CA GLN A 117 49.72 -1.43 6.34
C GLN A 117 48.86 -0.20 6.60
N PHE A 118 47.68 -0.12 5.98
CA PHE A 118 46.74 0.97 6.17
C PHE A 118 46.20 1.02 7.62
N ILE A 119 45.79 -0.12 8.18
CA ILE A 119 45.36 -0.21 9.59
C ILE A 119 46.51 0.17 10.53
N ALA A 120 47.75 -0.25 10.23
CA ALA A 120 48.92 0.15 11.01
C ALA A 120 49.17 1.66 10.95
N CYS A 121 48.99 2.29 9.78
CA CYS A 121 49.10 3.74 9.60
C CYS A 121 48.08 4.50 10.46
N LEU A 122 46.81 4.07 10.40
CA LEU A 122 45.73 4.65 11.22
C LEU A 122 45.96 4.53 12.73
N SER A 123 46.78 3.55 13.15
CA SER A 123 47.11 3.28 14.55
C SER A 123 48.30 4.07 15.08
N GLN A 124 49.01 4.81 14.21
CA GLN A 124 50.17 5.62 14.55
C GLN A 124 49.84 7.13 14.55
N GLN A 125 48.80 7.51 13.81
CA GLN A 125 48.41 8.90 13.59
C GLN A 125 46.90 9.05 13.82
N ARG A 126 46.43 10.28 14.03
CA ARG A 126 45.00 10.57 14.15
C ARG A 126 44.50 11.17 12.83
N CYS A 127 43.86 10.36 12.01
CA CYS A 127 43.44 10.72 10.66
C CYS A 127 41.92 10.65 10.50
N LEU A 128 41.36 11.56 9.69
CA LEU A 128 39.96 11.55 9.28
C LEU A 128 39.87 11.26 7.79
N ILE A 129 39.26 10.14 7.43
CA ILE A 129 39.14 9.69 6.04
C ILE A 129 37.67 9.63 5.67
N VAL A 130 37.29 10.21 4.53
CA VAL A 130 35.93 10.14 4.01
C VAL A 130 35.92 9.41 2.68
N LEU A 131 35.15 8.32 2.61
CA LEU A 131 34.87 7.56 1.39
C LEU A 131 33.45 7.90 0.92
N ASP A 132 33.32 8.77 -0.07
CA ASP A 132 32.04 9.28 -0.54
C ASP A 132 31.51 8.46 -1.74
N GLY A 133 30.27 7.98 -1.65
CA GLY A 133 29.62 7.25 -2.75
C GLY A 133 29.92 5.75 -2.79
N PHE A 134 30.02 5.10 -1.63
CA PHE A 134 30.40 3.68 -1.52
C PHE A 134 29.47 2.72 -2.28
N GLU A 135 28.23 3.14 -2.61
CA GLU A 135 27.27 2.33 -3.38
C GLU A 135 27.71 1.96 -4.80
N GLN A 136 28.73 2.65 -5.34
CA GLN A 136 29.26 2.40 -6.69
C GLN A 136 30.00 1.05 -6.78
N LEU A 137 30.43 0.51 -5.64
CA LEU A 137 31.15 -0.77 -5.53
C LEU A 137 30.22 -1.98 -5.63
N PHE A 138 28.92 -1.79 -5.43
CA PHE A 138 27.95 -2.87 -5.41
C PHE A 138 27.44 -3.25 -6.80
N GLU A 139 27.17 -4.54 -6.98
CA GLU A 139 26.69 -5.12 -8.22
C GLU A 139 25.34 -4.50 -8.62
N SER A 140 25.25 -4.14 -9.90
CA SER A 140 24.00 -3.68 -10.52
C SER A 140 23.34 -4.85 -11.24
N TYR A 141 22.01 -4.93 -11.22
CA TYR A 141 21.32 -5.92 -12.04
C TYR A 141 21.57 -5.67 -13.53
N HIS A 142 22.22 -6.63 -14.18
CA HIS A 142 22.37 -6.68 -15.64
C HIS A 142 21.70 -7.94 -16.18
N LYS A 143 20.86 -7.79 -17.21
CA LYS A 143 20.22 -8.92 -17.90
C LYS A 143 21.29 -9.65 -18.73
N THR A 144 21.95 -10.65 -18.16
CA THR A 144 22.89 -11.50 -18.90
C THR A 144 22.15 -12.50 -19.78
N ARG A 145 22.77 -12.94 -20.88
CA ARG A 145 22.20 -13.98 -21.78
C ARG A 145 22.01 -15.32 -21.08
N GLU A 146 22.80 -15.62 -20.05
CA GLU A 146 22.68 -16.82 -19.21
C GLU A 146 21.57 -16.70 -18.14
N SER A 147 21.15 -15.48 -17.80
CA SER A 147 20.03 -15.17 -16.89
C SER A 147 18.67 -15.11 -17.62
N ALA A 148 18.52 -15.80 -18.76
CA ALA A 148 17.25 -15.86 -19.48
C ALA A 148 16.14 -16.57 -18.69
N VAL A 149 16.53 -17.44 -17.74
CA VAL A 149 15.64 -17.97 -16.71
C VAL A 149 16.06 -17.34 -15.39
N PRO A 150 15.25 -16.47 -14.78
CA PRO A 150 15.50 -15.96 -13.43
C PRO A 150 15.38 -17.13 -12.46
N THR A 151 16.48 -17.83 -12.20
CA THR A 151 16.53 -18.89 -11.20
C THR A 151 16.69 -18.29 -9.82
N PHE A 152 16.22 -19.01 -8.81
CA PHE A 152 16.32 -18.64 -7.40
C PHE A 152 17.75 -18.23 -6.99
N ASP A 153 18.77 -18.95 -7.48
CA ASP A 153 20.17 -18.69 -7.16
C ASP A 153 20.72 -17.42 -7.84
N ALA A 154 20.25 -17.09 -9.05
CA ALA A 154 20.65 -15.88 -9.76
C ALA A 154 20.17 -14.61 -9.03
N ASN A 155 18.93 -14.64 -8.53
CA ASN A 155 18.37 -13.54 -7.74
C ASN A 155 19.09 -13.38 -6.38
N ARG A 156 19.66 -14.46 -5.83
CA ARG A 156 20.39 -14.43 -4.56
C ARG A 156 21.78 -13.78 -4.69
N ARG A 157 22.43 -13.89 -5.85
CA ARG A 157 23.72 -13.22 -6.13
C ARG A 157 23.54 -11.70 -6.32
N GLN A 158 22.43 -11.30 -6.95
CA GLN A 158 22.09 -9.91 -7.27
C GLN A 158 21.45 -9.12 -6.11
N GLN A 159 21.71 -9.57 -4.88
CA GLN A 159 21.18 -8.94 -3.68
C GLN A 159 21.86 -7.62 -3.39
N ALA A 160 21.16 -6.78 -2.62
CA ALA A 160 21.78 -5.61 -2.04
C ALA A 160 23.03 -5.98 -1.24
N SER A 161 24.05 -5.13 -1.33
CA SER A 161 25.33 -5.19 -0.65
C SER A 161 26.30 -6.26 -1.19
N SER A 162 26.02 -6.85 -2.36
CA SER A 162 26.98 -7.69 -3.10
C SER A 162 27.98 -6.81 -3.84
N TYR A 163 29.28 -7.04 -3.64
CA TYR A 163 30.34 -6.32 -4.35
C TYR A 163 30.45 -6.78 -5.81
N LYS A 164 30.84 -5.86 -6.70
CA LYS A 164 31.29 -6.19 -8.06
C LYS A 164 32.53 -7.08 -8.00
N LEU A 165 32.70 -7.94 -9.02
CA LEU A 165 33.88 -8.78 -9.15
C LEU A 165 35.16 -7.93 -9.15
N GLY A 166 36.11 -8.25 -8.28
CA GLY A 166 37.38 -7.51 -8.11
C GLY A 166 37.32 -6.40 -7.05
N PHE A 167 36.15 -6.11 -6.48
CA PHE A 167 35.95 -5.09 -5.46
C PHE A 167 35.67 -5.66 -4.07
N GLU A 168 35.71 -6.99 -3.91
CA GLU A 168 35.41 -7.68 -2.65
C GLU A 168 36.36 -7.28 -1.52
N ALA A 169 37.60 -6.91 -1.84
CA ALA A 169 38.60 -6.47 -0.87
C ALA A 169 38.22 -5.16 -0.14
N TYR A 170 37.28 -4.37 -0.65
CA TYR A 170 36.70 -3.27 0.13
C TYR A 170 35.90 -3.80 1.34
N GLY A 171 35.24 -4.95 1.22
CA GLY A 171 34.58 -5.62 2.35
C GLY A 171 35.59 -6.12 3.38
N ASP A 172 36.73 -6.64 2.92
CA ASP A 172 37.84 -7.04 3.81
C ASP A 172 38.43 -5.83 4.54
N LEU A 173 38.56 -4.69 3.87
CA LEU A 173 38.97 -3.42 4.48
C LEU A 173 37.99 -2.97 5.57
N LEU A 174 36.68 -2.98 5.30
CA LEU A 174 35.67 -2.62 6.31
C LEU A 174 35.71 -3.57 7.50
N SER A 175 35.86 -4.88 7.27
CA SER A 175 35.97 -5.89 8.32
C SER A 175 37.22 -5.67 9.16
N ALA A 176 38.37 -5.41 8.53
CA ALA A 176 39.63 -5.11 9.23
C ALA A 176 39.53 -3.83 10.08
N LEU A 177 38.84 -2.79 9.59
CA LEU A 177 38.57 -1.58 10.36
C LEU A 177 37.72 -1.88 11.59
N ILE A 178 36.63 -2.63 11.42
CA ILE A 178 35.73 -3.03 12.51
C ILE A 178 36.50 -3.85 13.56
N ASP A 179 37.28 -4.84 13.15
CA ASP A 179 38.00 -5.75 14.06
C ASP A 179 39.14 -5.05 14.79
N SER A 180 39.74 -4.03 14.18
CA SER A 180 40.85 -3.28 14.78
C SER A 180 40.48 -2.48 16.04
N HIS A 181 39.19 -2.38 16.39
CA HIS A 181 38.68 -1.69 17.58
C HIS A 181 39.21 -2.24 18.91
N GLN A 182 39.70 -3.48 18.92
CA GLN A 182 40.24 -4.15 20.11
C GLN A 182 41.71 -3.80 20.38
N ASN A 183 42.41 -3.24 19.39
CA ASN A 183 43.84 -2.93 19.51
C ASN A 183 44.03 -1.61 20.27
N ALA A 184 44.68 -1.66 21.42
CA ALA A 184 44.97 -0.51 22.28
C ALA A 184 46.05 0.46 21.72
N ALA A 185 46.26 0.50 20.40
CA ALA A 185 47.31 1.29 19.77
C ALA A 185 46.90 2.77 19.59
N VAL A 186 47.90 3.65 19.65
CA VAL A 186 47.77 5.11 19.76
C VAL A 186 47.39 5.75 18.43
N GLY A 187 46.09 5.87 18.15
CA GLY A 187 45.56 6.67 17.03
C GLY A 187 44.04 6.64 16.99
N ALA A 188 43.38 7.71 17.45
CA ALA A 188 41.91 7.82 17.43
C ALA A 188 41.39 8.21 16.02
N SER A 189 41.82 7.47 14.99
CA SER A 189 41.44 7.71 13.59
C SER A 189 39.99 7.31 13.32
N CYS A 190 39.38 7.95 12.32
CA CYS A 190 38.02 7.66 11.90
C CYS A 190 37.92 7.59 10.38
N VAL A 191 37.21 6.57 9.90
CA VAL A 191 36.81 6.41 8.50
C VAL A 191 35.30 6.63 8.42
N ILE A 192 34.88 7.61 7.64
CA ILE A 192 33.48 7.92 7.36
C ILE A 192 33.17 7.41 5.96
N LEU A 193 32.14 6.58 5.81
CA LEU A 193 31.60 6.20 4.51
C LEU A 193 30.22 6.82 4.32
N THR A 194 29.95 7.30 3.11
CA THR A 194 28.59 7.66 2.68
C THR A 194 28.12 6.64 1.66
N SER A 195 26.88 6.17 1.80
CA SER A 195 26.32 5.22 0.84
C SER A 195 24.81 5.33 0.69
N ARG A 196 24.27 5.00 -0.48
CA ARG A 196 22.82 4.76 -0.66
C ARG A 196 22.40 3.36 -0.21
N GLU A 197 23.36 2.47 -0.10
CA GLU A 197 23.17 1.06 0.14
C GLU A 197 24.03 0.62 1.34
N LYS A 198 23.41 -0.03 2.31
CA LYS A 198 24.06 -0.42 3.57
C LYS A 198 25.10 -1.51 3.30
N PRO A 199 26.40 -1.32 3.62
CA PRO A 199 27.41 -2.38 3.49
C PRO A 199 27.07 -3.60 4.37
N ARG A 200 27.27 -4.82 3.85
CA ARG A 200 26.84 -6.07 4.53
C ARG A 200 27.60 -6.32 5.84
N GLU A 201 28.84 -5.85 5.93
CA GLU A 201 29.73 -5.97 7.08
C GLU A 201 29.13 -5.23 8.29
N LEU A 202 28.49 -4.08 8.04
CA LEU A 202 27.84 -3.27 9.07
C LEU A 202 26.46 -3.78 9.49
N LEU A 203 25.83 -4.63 8.68
CA LEU A 203 24.54 -5.26 9.01
C LEU A 203 24.68 -6.46 9.93
N SER A 204 25.90 -7.01 10.04
CA SER A 204 26.20 -8.21 10.82
C SER A 204 26.60 -7.90 12.26
N ILE A 205 26.83 -6.63 12.58
CA ILE A 205 27.25 -6.15 13.89
C ILE A 205 26.07 -5.56 14.69
N PRO A 206 26.11 -5.58 16.03
CA PRO A 206 25.13 -4.88 16.85
C PRO A 206 25.18 -3.36 16.65
N ASP A 207 24.04 -2.67 16.83
CA ASP A 207 23.96 -1.21 16.68
C ASP A 207 24.91 -0.45 17.64
N ASP A 208 25.18 -1.02 18.82
CA ASP A 208 26.08 -0.46 19.85
C ASP A 208 27.53 -0.92 19.71
N HIS A 209 27.95 -1.40 18.53
CA HIS A 209 29.30 -1.91 18.34
C HIS A 209 30.37 -0.82 18.56
N PRO A 210 31.43 -1.08 19.35
CA PRO A 210 32.45 -0.09 19.68
C PRO A 210 33.25 0.44 18.50
N GLY A 211 33.50 -0.40 17.49
CA GLY A 211 34.34 -0.09 16.34
C GLY A 211 33.61 0.51 15.15
N ALA A 212 32.27 0.49 15.15
CA ALA A 212 31.51 0.93 13.99
C ALA A 212 30.11 1.42 14.34
N TYR A 213 29.61 2.40 13.61
CA TYR A 213 28.29 2.98 13.79
C TYR A 213 27.61 3.19 12.44
N LEU A 214 26.41 2.60 12.28
CA LEU A 214 25.59 2.75 11.09
C LEU A 214 24.47 3.76 11.36
N TYR A 215 24.57 4.94 10.76
CA TYR A 215 23.58 6.00 10.87
C TYR A 215 22.75 6.08 9.58
N THR A 216 21.45 5.80 9.67
CA THR A 216 20.51 6.01 8.55
C THR A 216 19.96 7.43 8.63
N LEU A 217 20.13 8.20 7.56
CA LEU A 217 19.75 9.60 7.48
C LEU A 217 18.34 9.74 6.90
N ASP A 218 17.40 10.19 7.73
CA ASP A 218 16.00 10.44 7.36
C ASP A 218 15.80 11.80 6.67
N GLY A 219 14.57 12.19 6.34
CA GLY A 219 14.20 13.54 5.88
C GLY A 219 14.50 14.65 6.91
N LEU A 220 14.44 15.91 6.49
CA LEU A 220 14.44 17.06 7.40
C LEU A 220 13.10 17.14 8.13
N SER A 221 13.14 17.57 9.40
CA SER A 221 11.94 17.94 10.15
C SER A 221 11.33 19.24 9.63
N ASP A 222 10.05 19.47 9.90
CA ASP A 222 9.29 20.64 9.42
C ASP A 222 9.97 21.98 9.77
N ALA A 223 10.57 22.08 10.96
CA ALA A 223 11.33 23.24 11.40
C ALA A 223 12.62 23.45 10.59
N GLU A 224 13.35 22.36 10.30
CA GLU A 224 14.55 22.38 9.48
C GLU A 224 14.23 22.70 8.01
N VAL A 225 13.11 22.22 7.49
CA VAL A 225 12.64 22.55 6.14
C VAL A 225 12.33 24.03 6.03
N THR A 226 11.62 24.60 7.01
CA THR A 226 11.31 26.04 7.04
C THR A 226 12.61 26.85 6.98
N THR A 227 13.58 26.49 7.82
CA THR A 227 14.91 27.14 7.85
C THR A 227 15.66 27.03 6.51
N LEU A 228 15.50 25.90 5.79
CA LEU A 228 16.07 25.71 4.46
C LEU A 228 15.38 26.61 3.42
N LEU A 229 14.05 26.70 3.45
CA LEU A 229 13.25 27.47 2.50
C LEU A 229 13.38 28.99 2.69
N ASP A 230 13.65 29.47 3.90
CA ASP A 230 13.90 30.89 4.19
C ASP A 230 14.99 31.50 3.32
N SER A 231 15.98 30.70 2.92
CA SER A 231 17.08 31.16 2.04
C SER A 231 16.65 31.48 0.60
N PHE A 232 15.46 31.06 0.19
CA PHE A 232 14.95 31.23 -1.17
C PHE A 232 14.01 32.44 -1.31
N CYS A 233 13.69 33.14 -0.21
CA CYS A 233 12.80 34.31 -0.19
C CYS A 233 11.42 34.05 -0.84
N LEU A 234 10.81 32.91 -0.49
CA LEU A 234 9.50 32.51 -1.02
C LEU A 234 8.35 33.26 -0.32
N SER A 235 7.18 33.31 -0.96
CA SER A 235 5.95 33.89 -0.45
C SER A 235 4.82 32.85 -0.45
N GLY A 236 4.10 32.76 0.67
CA GLY A 236 3.00 31.79 0.85
C GLY A 236 2.42 31.87 2.25
N SER A 237 1.23 31.32 2.43
CA SER A 237 0.62 31.13 3.75
C SER A 237 1.27 29.95 4.49
N PRO A 238 1.16 29.86 5.83
CA PRO A 238 1.67 28.70 6.58
C PRO A 238 1.13 27.35 6.07
N VAL A 239 -0.10 27.35 5.53
CA VAL A 239 -0.72 26.16 4.93
C VAL A 239 0.01 25.76 3.63
N ASP A 240 0.38 26.74 2.79
CA ASP A 240 1.10 26.46 1.53
C ASP A 240 2.48 25.84 1.82
N TYR A 241 3.18 26.33 2.85
CA TYR A 241 4.42 25.73 3.32
C TYR A 241 4.21 24.31 3.83
N GLN A 242 3.16 24.08 4.62
CA GLN A 242 2.85 22.75 5.14
C GLN A 242 2.56 21.74 4.01
N VAL A 243 1.77 22.12 3.01
CA VAL A 243 1.50 21.27 1.84
C VAL A 243 2.80 20.95 1.08
N LEU A 244 3.70 21.94 0.94
CA LEU A 244 5.01 21.73 0.31
C LEU A 244 5.88 20.75 1.12
N ILE A 245 5.92 20.90 2.45
CA ILE A 245 6.67 20.03 3.36
C ILE A 245 6.14 18.60 3.28
N GLU A 246 4.81 18.42 3.36
CA GLU A 246 4.15 17.13 3.29
C GLU A 246 4.38 16.46 1.93
N ARG A 247 4.35 17.22 0.82
CA ARG A 247 4.59 16.69 -0.54
C ARG A 247 6.00 16.12 -0.73
N TYR A 248 7.02 16.77 -0.16
CA TYR A 248 8.41 16.37 -0.34
C TYR A 248 9.01 15.61 0.85
N CYS A 249 8.26 15.45 1.94
CA CYS A 249 8.64 14.75 3.18
C CYS A 249 10.05 15.10 3.67
N GLY A 250 10.38 16.39 3.67
CA GLY A 250 11.68 16.85 4.17
C GLY A 250 12.88 16.49 3.30
N HIS A 251 12.70 16.02 2.06
CA HIS A 251 13.81 15.63 1.19
C HIS A 251 14.60 16.86 0.69
N PRO A 252 15.85 17.10 1.13
CA PRO A 252 16.55 18.37 0.93
C PRO A 252 16.78 18.73 -0.54
N MET A 253 17.22 17.78 -1.37
CA MET A 253 17.46 18.05 -2.79
C MET A 253 16.15 18.37 -3.53
N ALA A 254 15.04 17.73 -3.16
CA ALA A 254 13.76 17.97 -3.81
C ALA A 254 13.20 19.34 -3.43
N LEU A 255 13.27 19.66 -2.13
CA LEU A 255 12.88 20.97 -1.62
C LEU A 255 13.71 22.11 -2.21
N ARG A 256 15.02 21.93 -2.40
CA ARG A 256 15.87 22.94 -3.05
C ARG A 256 15.52 23.15 -4.52
N LEU A 257 15.26 22.07 -5.26
CA LEU A 257 14.84 22.16 -6.66
C LEU A 257 13.47 22.86 -6.75
N ALA A 258 12.51 22.43 -5.92
CA ALA A 258 11.19 23.05 -5.84
C ALA A 258 11.29 24.54 -5.50
N ALA A 259 12.06 24.90 -4.47
CA ALA A 259 12.26 26.29 -4.06
C ALA A 259 12.92 27.13 -5.16
N SER A 260 13.88 26.59 -5.92
CA SER A 260 14.45 27.27 -7.07
C SER A 260 13.40 27.49 -8.16
N THR A 261 12.61 26.47 -8.51
CA THR A 261 11.54 26.60 -9.51
C THR A 261 10.47 27.59 -9.08
N ILE A 262 10.05 27.58 -7.81
CA ILE A 262 9.10 28.55 -7.26
C ILE A 262 9.66 29.96 -7.41
N LYS A 263 10.92 30.16 -7.04
CA LYS A 263 11.58 31.47 -7.14
C LYS A 263 11.71 31.94 -8.59
N ASP A 264 12.19 31.08 -9.49
CA ASP A 264 12.59 31.45 -10.84
C ASP A 264 11.42 31.49 -11.83
N VAL A 265 10.42 30.61 -11.67
CA VAL A 265 9.27 30.48 -12.58
C VAL A 265 8.00 31.12 -12.02
N PHE A 266 7.75 30.98 -10.72
CA PHE A 266 6.55 31.48 -10.05
C PHE A 266 6.80 32.76 -9.25
N PHE A 267 7.95 33.42 -9.48
CA PHE A 267 8.35 34.67 -8.83
C PHE A 267 8.24 34.63 -7.30
N GLY A 268 8.49 33.47 -6.70
CA GLY A 268 8.46 33.23 -5.26
C GLY A 268 7.13 32.73 -4.70
N SER A 269 6.04 32.71 -5.48
CA SER A 269 4.71 32.32 -5.00
C SER A 269 4.54 30.80 -4.89
N ILE A 270 4.47 30.28 -3.65
CA ILE A 270 4.26 28.85 -3.39
C ILE A 270 2.86 28.42 -3.83
N ARG A 271 1.86 29.27 -3.63
CA ARG A 271 0.48 28.97 -3.98
C ARG A 271 0.30 28.73 -5.48
N ASP A 272 0.85 29.61 -6.32
CA ASP A 272 0.74 29.47 -7.77
C ASP A 272 1.45 28.19 -8.25
N PHE A 273 2.55 27.82 -7.61
CA PHE A 273 3.23 26.57 -7.89
C PHE A 273 2.37 25.34 -7.53
N LEU A 274 1.71 25.34 -6.37
CA LEU A 274 0.87 24.24 -5.91
C LEU A 274 -0.40 24.10 -6.77
N GLU A 275 -1.03 25.20 -7.19
CA GLU A 275 -2.25 25.19 -8.01
C GLU A 275 -2.04 24.65 -9.43
N GLN A 276 -0.81 24.73 -9.97
CA GLN A 276 -0.49 24.22 -11.31
C GLN A 276 -0.08 22.74 -11.34
N GLU A 277 -0.15 22.04 -10.19
CA GLU A 277 0.24 20.63 -10.01
C GLU A 277 1.66 20.30 -10.52
N VAL A 278 2.54 21.31 -10.65
CA VAL A 278 3.85 21.14 -11.28
C VAL A 278 4.73 20.18 -10.48
N SER A 279 5.17 19.13 -11.15
CA SER A 279 6.09 18.12 -10.62
C SER A 279 7.54 18.56 -10.90
N VAL A 280 8.25 19.16 -9.93
CA VAL A 280 9.66 19.63 -10.07
C VAL A 280 10.68 18.47 -10.14
N PHE A 281 10.19 17.26 -10.40
CA PHE A 281 10.94 16.04 -10.21
C PHE A 281 11.84 15.67 -11.39
N ASP A 282 11.85 16.40 -12.51
CA ASP A 282 12.63 15.99 -13.69
C ASP A 282 14.14 15.87 -13.41
N ASP A 283 14.72 16.73 -12.58
CA ASP A 283 16.14 16.64 -12.20
C ASP A 283 16.41 15.50 -11.19
N LEU A 284 15.53 15.33 -10.19
CA LEU A 284 15.63 14.26 -9.19
C LEU A 284 15.33 12.86 -9.77
N ARG A 285 14.51 12.83 -10.82
CA ARG A 285 14.14 11.63 -11.57
C ARG A 285 15.37 10.93 -12.13
N SER A 286 16.43 11.66 -12.50
CA SER A 286 17.68 11.06 -12.96
C SER A 286 18.33 10.18 -11.87
N VAL A 287 18.39 10.68 -10.64
CA VAL A 287 18.98 9.99 -9.48
C VAL A 287 18.18 8.75 -9.13
N ILE A 288 16.86 8.86 -9.03
CA ILE A 288 15.97 7.74 -8.70
C ILE A 288 15.93 6.73 -9.85
N LYS A 289 15.92 7.19 -11.10
CA LYS A 289 16.00 6.33 -12.28
C LYS A 289 17.25 5.46 -12.26
N THR A 290 18.42 6.02 -11.96
CA THR A 290 19.65 5.23 -11.86
C THR A 290 19.52 4.15 -10.80
N GLN A 291 18.99 4.46 -9.62
CA GLN A 291 18.79 3.46 -8.57
C GLN A 291 17.76 2.39 -8.97
N PHE A 292 16.62 2.80 -9.52
CA PHE A 292 15.57 1.89 -9.95
C PHE A 292 16.04 0.95 -11.07
N MET A 293 16.86 1.44 -12.01
CA MET A 293 17.34 0.60 -13.12
C MET A 293 18.27 -0.51 -12.65
N ARG A 294 19.04 -0.30 -11.56
CA ARG A 294 19.94 -1.29 -10.95
C ARG A 294 19.20 -2.44 -10.25
N LEU A 295 17.89 -2.34 -10.03
CA LEU A 295 17.14 -3.35 -9.27
C LEU A 295 16.80 -4.59 -10.10
N PRO A 296 16.81 -5.80 -9.51
CA PRO A 296 16.29 -7.01 -10.13
C PRO A 296 14.76 -6.94 -10.34
N PRO A 297 14.20 -7.79 -11.24
CA PRO A 297 12.76 -7.79 -11.55
C PRO A 297 11.85 -7.97 -10.34
N ILE A 298 12.22 -8.86 -9.40
CA ILE A 298 11.43 -9.13 -8.19
C ILE A 298 11.35 -7.93 -7.24
N GLU A 299 12.44 -7.15 -7.13
CA GLU A 299 12.45 -5.91 -6.35
C GLU A 299 11.54 -4.85 -7.01
N LYS A 300 11.60 -4.73 -8.35
CA LYS A 300 10.71 -3.83 -9.10
C LYS A 300 9.23 -4.21 -8.94
N GLU A 301 8.91 -5.51 -8.96
CA GLU A 301 7.55 -6.00 -8.74
C GLU A 301 7.01 -5.57 -7.37
N VAL A 302 7.82 -5.72 -6.30
CA VAL A 302 7.43 -5.31 -4.95
C VAL A 302 7.27 -3.79 -4.86
N MET A 303 8.14 -3.00 -5.49
CA MET A 303 7.99 -1.55 -5.54
C MET A 303 6.68 -1.13 -6.22
N TYR A 304 6.30 -1.79 -7.31
CA TYR A 304 5.01 -1.54 -7.95
C TYR A 304 3.83 -1.89 -7.03
N TRP A 305 3.88 -3.00 -6.29
CA TRP A 305 2.84 -3.33 -5.33
C TRP A 305 2.74 -2.34 -4.16
N LEU A 306 3.86 -1.84 -3.67
CA LEU A 306 3.88 -0.81 -2.62
C LEU A 306 3.22 0.49 -3.12
N VAL A 307 3.45 0.88 -4.39
CA VAL A 307 2.85 2.10 -4.93
C VAL A 307 1.36 1.95 -5.24
N ILE A 308 0.93 0.78 -5.73
CA ILE A 308 -0.48 0.49 -6.04
C ILE A 308 -1.34 0.49 -4.77
N ASN A 309 -0.81 -0.06 -3.68
CA ASN A 309 -1.52 -0.09 -2.40
C ASN A 309 -1.46 1.26 -1.66
N ARG A 310 -0.51 2.16 -2.00
CA ARG A 310 -0.28 3.53 -1.46
C ARG A 310 0.01 3.61 0.04
N GLN A 311 -0.67 2.81 0.85
CA GLN A 311 -0.56 2.74 2.30
C GLN A 311 0.54 1.76 2.74
N PRO A 312 1.04 1.87 3.99
CA PRO A 312 1.99 0.91 4.54
C PRO A 312 1.46 -0.52 4.47
N CYS A 313 2.17 -1.39 3.76
CA CYS A 313 1.75 -2.76 3.48
C CYS A 313 2.38 -3.76 4.44
N ALA A 314 1.57 -4.63 5.05
CA ALA A 314 2.08 -5.79 5.76
C ALA A 314 2.53 -6.89 4.78
N ILE A 315 3.45 -7.75 5.22
CA ILE A 315 3.98 -8.88 4.41
C ILE A 315 2.83 -9.78 3.92
N GLY A 316 1.84 -10.06 4.77
CA GLY A 316 0.68 -10.88 4.41
C GLY A 316 -0.22 -10.24 3.35
N GLY A 317 -0.26 -8.91 3.27
CA GLY A 317 -0.94 -8.19 2.18
C GLY A 317 -0.22 -8.39 0.85
N LEU A 318 1.08 -8.06 0.82
CA LEU A 318 1.92 -8.19 -0.38
C LEU A 318 1.98 -9.64 -0.89
N ARG A 319 2.05 -10.63 0.00
CA ARG A 319 2.05 -12.05 -0.38
C ARG A 319 0.75 -12.49 -1.07
N ARG A 320 -0.39 -11.88 -0.74
CA ARG A 320 -1.68 -12.13 -1.42
C ARG A 320 -1.77 -11.43 -2.78
N ASP A 321 -1.05 -10.32 -2.94
CA ASP A 321 -1.06 -9.55 -4.18
C ASP A 321 -0.14 -10.18 -5.26
N ILE A 322 1.04 -10.66 -4.87
CA ILE A 322 2.02 -11.29 -5.78
C ILE A 322 1.44 -12.58 -6.41
N VAL A 323 1.55 -12.71 -7.73
CA VAL A 323 1.03 -13.88 -8.47
C VAL A 323 1.99 -15.07 -8.35
N ALA A 324 3.28 -14.87 -8.63
CA ALA A 324 4.26 -15.94 -8.76
C ALA A 324 4.67 -16.53 -7.39
N GLU A 325 4.61 -17.85 -7.26
CA GLU A 325 4.79 -18.54 -5.97
C GLU A 325 6.23 -18.47 -5.44
N ASP A 326 7.21 -18.55 -6.34
CA ASP A 326 8.62 -18.36 -6.03
C ASP A 326 8.90 -16.95 -5.50
N HIS A 327 8.23 -15.93 -6.05
CA HIS A 327 8.35 -14.57 -5.55
C HIS A 327 7.72 -14.41 -4.15
N LYS A 328 6.61 -15.10 -3.86
CA LYS A 328 6.00 -15.13 -2.51
C LYS A 328 6.89 -15.77 -1.46
N GLN A 329 7.63 -16.81 -1.83
CA GLN A 329 8.59 -17.46 -0.94
C GLN A 329 9.76 -16.52 -0.60
N ASN A 330 10.13 -15.64 -1.53
CA ASN A 330 11.30 -14.76 -1.42
C ASN A 330 11.00 -13.34 -0.94
N LEU A 331 9.72 -13.01 -0.76
CA LEU A 331 9.27 -11.66 -0.41
C LEU A 331 10.02 -11.02 0.77
N VAL A 332 10.27 -11.78 1.84
CA VAL A 332 11.00 -11.26 3.02
C VAL A 332 12.42 -10.83 2.63
N TYR A 333 13.08 -11.63 1.81
CA TYR A 333 14.42 -11.33 1.32
C TYR A 333 14.43 -10.14 0.37
N THR A 334 13.42 -10.05 -0.51
CA THR A 334 13.24 -8.90 -1.42
C THR A 334 13.02 -7.60 -0.65
N LEU A 335 12.16 -7.62 0.37
CA LEU A 335 11.92 -6.46 1.23
C LEU A 335 13.18 -6.07 2.01
N GLN A 336 13.94 -7.04 2.51
CA GLN A 336 15.22 -6.78 3.16
C GLN A 336 16.23 -6.15 2.20
N SER A 337 16.30 -6.64 0.95
CA SER A 337 17.18 -6.07 -0.08
C SER A 337 16.81 -4.61 -0.39
N LEU A 338 15.52 -4.31 -0.56
CA LEU A 338 15.03 -2.95 -0.79
C LEU A 338 15.27 -2.00 0.41
N GLU A 339 15.15 -2.51 1.64
CA GLU A 339 15.47 -1.78 2.86
C GLU A 339 16.96 -1.44 2.95
N ARG A 340 17.84 -2.40 2.60
CA ARG A 340 19.30 -2.18 2.53
C ARG A 340 19.69 -1.12 1.50
N ARG A 341 18.94 -1.02 0.40
CA ARG A 341 19.11 0.03 -0.63
C ARG A 341 18.49 1.38 -0.23
N SER A 342 17.93 1.50 0.97
CA SER A 342 17.25 2.70 1.47
C SER A 342 16.10 3.18 0.56
N LEU A 343 15.43 2.27 -0.14
CA LEU A 343 14.31 2.57 -1.05
C LEU A 343 12.93 2.28 -0.43
N VAL A 344 12.90 1.46 0.63
CA VAL A 344 11.70 1.10 1.38
C VAL A 344 11.88 1.48 2.84
N GLU A 345 10.86 2.10 3.40
CA GLU A 345 10.76 2.46 4.81
C GLU A 345 10.02 1.36 5.58
N VAL A 346 10.51 1.05 6.78
CA VAL A 346 9.90 0.06 7.67
C VAL A 346 9.26 0.78 8.84
N LYS A 347 7.92 0.71 8.93
CA LYS A 347 7.15 1.26 10.06
C LYS A 347 6.85 0.14 11.05
N ARG A 348 7.05 0.42 12.36
CA ARG A 348 6.93 -0.56 13.45
C ARG A 348 5.81 -0.26 14.46
N ALA A 349 5.04 0.83 14.27
CA ALA A 349 4.10 1.33 15.28
C ALA A 349 2.91 0.40 15.57
N GLU A 350 2.32 -0.22 14.55
CA GLU A 350 1.13 -1.09 14.66
C GLU A 350 1.37 -2.47 14.02
N GLY A 351 2.61 -2.95 14.11
CA GLY A 351 3.13 -4.09 13.36
C GLY A 351 4.09 -3.68 12.25
N ILE A 352 4.77 -4.66 11.66
CA ILE A 352 5.78 -4.42 10.62
C ILE A 352 5.05 -4.16 9.31
N SER A 353 5.16 -2.92 8.82
CA SER A 353 4.63 -2.50 7.52
C SER A 353 5.70 -1.79 6.71
N PHE A 354 5.55 -1.85 5.39
CA PHE A 354 6.52 -1.35 4.42
C PHE A 354 5.87 -0.27 3.55
N SER A 355 6.57 0.84 3.34
CA SER A 355 6.13 1.92 2.45
C SER A 355 7.28 2.43 1.59
N LEU A 356 6.97 3.01 0.45
CA LEU A 356 7.96 3.77 -0.33
C LEU A 356 8.02 5.20 0.20
N HIS A 357 9.21 5.78 0.18
CA HIS A 357 9.37 7.22 0.36
C HIS A 357 8.55 7.95 -0.74
N PRO A 358 7.77 9.01 -0.46
CA PRO A 358 6.80 9.58 -1.42
C PRO A 358 7.39 9.98 -2.78
N ILE A 359 8.61 10.52 -2.77
CA ILE A 359 9.36 10.84 -4.00
C ILE A 359 9.67 9.58 -4.84
N VAL A 360 10.04 8.48 -4.20
CA VAL A 360 10.24 7.19 -4.88
C VAL A 360 8.92 6.66 -5.39
N ALA A 361 7.86 6.76 -4.58
CA ALA A 361 6.50 6.35 -4.95
C ALA A 361 6.03 7.05 -6.22
N GLU A 362 6.15 8.38 -6.32
CA GLU A 362 5.77 9.14 -7.51
C GLU A 362 6.52 8.68 -8.77
N TYR A 363 7.84 8.52 -8.67
CA TYR A 363 8.65 7.99 -9.78
C TYR A 363 8.21 6.59 -10.21
N VAL A 364 8.01 5.69 -9.24
CA VAL A 364 7.63 4.30 -9.49
C VAL A 364 6.23 4.23 -10.10
N LEU A 365 5.29 5.07 -9.68
CA LEU A 365 3.94 5.16 -10.22
C LEU A 365 3.94 5.59 -11.69
N ASP A 366 4.61 6.70 -12.02
CA ASP A 366 4.71 7.17 -13.41
C ASP A 366 5.45 6.14 -14.28
N ARG A 367 6.48 5.47 -13.73
CA ARG A 367 7.16 4.37 -14.43
C ARG A 367 6.23 3.19 -14.69
N PHE A 368 5.44 2.77 -13.69
CA PHE A 368 4.45 1.69 -13.80
C PHE A 368 3.44 1.99 -14.91
N ILE A 369 2.82 3.18 -14.87
CA ILE A 369 1.85 3.63 -15.88
C ILE A 369 2.45 3.63 -17.28
N ARG A 370 3.67 4.16 -17.45
CA ARG A 370 4.35 4.17 -18.75
C ARG A 370 4.66 2.76 -19.25
N SER A 371 5.10 1.88 -18.36
CA SER A 371 5.40 0.49 -18.70
C SER A 371 4.14 -0.27 -19.10
N VAL A 372 3.06 -0.19 -18.32
CA VAL A 372 1.76 -0.79 -18.66
C VAL A 372 1.22 -0.24 -19.98
N PHE A 373 1.30 1.07 -20.20
CA PHE A 373 0.92 1.68 -21.47
C PHE A 373 1.73 1.09 -22.66
N GLN A 374 3.04 0.94 -22.51
CA GLN A 374 3.90 0.34 -23.54
C GLN A 374 3.52 -1.11 -23.83
N GLU A 375 3.23 -1.90 -22.78
CA GLU A 375 2.73 -3.27 -22.92
C GLU A 375 1.41 -3.31 -23.68
N LEU A 376 0.44 -2.45 -23.31
CA LEU A 376 -0.86 -2.40 -23.98
C LEU A 376 -0.76 -2.00 -25.45
N VAL A 377 0.19 -1.12 -25.82
CA VAL A 377 0.39 -0.67 -27.20
C VAL A 377 1.00 -1.78 -28.07
N ARG A 378 2.15 -2.35 -27.68
CA ARG A 378 2.94 -3.24 -28.56
C ARG A 378 3.75 -4.34 -27.84
N GLY A 379 3.68 -4.48 -26.52
CA GLY A 379 4.53 -5.40 -25.75
C GLY A 379 3.86 -6.73 -25.36
N PRO A 380 4.57 -7.66 -24.72
CA PRO A 380 3.94 -8.69 -23.89
C PRO A 380 3.21 -8.04 -22.70
N ILE A 381 2.19 -8.70 -22.17
CA ILE A 381 1.32 -8.19 -21.10
C ILE A 381 1.76 -8.80 -19.76
N ASP A 382 3.03 -8.61 -19.40
CA ASP A 382 3.60 -9.24 -18.20
C ASP A 382 3.25 -8.43 -16.95
N LEU A 383 3.57 -7.13 -16.91
CA LEU A 383 3.20 -6.25 -15.79
C LEU A 383 1.70 -6.09 -15.66
N PHE A 384 1.00 -5.94 -16.78
CA PHE A 384 -0.46 -5.84 -16.78
C PHE A 384 -1.14 -7.15 -16.36
N ASN A 385 -0.45 -8.30 -16.39
CA ASN A 385 -0.96 -9.53 -15.79
C ASN A 385 -0.47 -9.76 -14.34
N SER A 386 0.69 -9.26 -13.95
CA SER A 386 1.23 -9.46 -12.60
C SER A 386 0.67 -8.47 -11.56
N HIS A 387 0.17 -7.31 -11.97
CA HIS A 387 -0.29 -6.26 -11.07
C HIS A 387 -1.73 -5.85 -11.32
N ALA A 388 -2.48 -5.55 -10.26
CA ALA A 388 -3.80 -4.94 -10.38
C ALA A 388 -3.67 -3.44 -10.69
N LEU A 389 -4.40 -2.94 -11.68
CA LEU A 389 -4.53 -1.49 -11.90
C LEU A 389 -5.47 -0.83 -10.88
N MET A 390 -6.43 -1.62 -10.39
CA MET A 390 -7.40 -1.24 -9.38
C MET A 390 -7.82 -2.49 -8.61
N LYS A 391 -7.96 -2.38 -7.29
CA LYS A 391 -8.38 -3.47 -6.41
C LYS A 391 -9.87 -3.31 -6.07
N ALA A 392 -10.67 -4.30 -6.47
CA ALA A 392 -12.09 -4.34 -6.19
C ALA A 392 -12.39 -4.54 -4.70
N ASP A 393 -11.51 -5.25 -3.97
CA ASP A 393 -11.62 -5.48 -2.52
C ASP A 393 -11.02 -4.38 -1.64
N ALA A 394 -10.44 -3.33 -2.23
CA ALA A 394 -9.90 -2.19 -1.50
C ALA A 394 -11.00 -1.27 -0.95
N GLU A 395 -10.66 -0.50 0.09
CA GLU A 395 -11.50 0.59 0.58
C GLU A 395 -11.78 1.62 -0.52
N GLU A 396 -12.91 2.31 -0.43
CA GLU A 396 -13.39 3.25 -1.45
C GLU A 396 -12.38 4.36 -1.75
N GLU A 397 -11.76 4.94 -0.72
CA GLU A 397 -10.74 5.99 -0.88
C GLU A 397 -9.52 5.52 -1.69
N LEU A 398 -9.04 4.30 -1.41
CA LEU A 398 -7.91 3.71 -2.14
C LEU A 398 -8.30 3.38 -3.57
N ARG A 399 -9.51 2.84 -3.78
CA ARG A 399 -10.00 2.48 -5.11
C ARG A 399 -10.16 3.72 -5.98
N GLU A 400 -10.68 4.81 -5.41
CA GLU A 400 -10.82 6.09 -6.08
C GLU A 400 -9.45 6.69 -6.44
N PHE A 401 -8.47 6.60 -5.54
CA PHE A 401 -7.09 6.95 -5.86
C PHE A 401 -6.54 6.14 -7.04
N GLN A 402 -6.71 4.82 -7.03
CA GLN A 402 -6.24 3.94 -8.12
C GLN A 402 -6.93 4.27 -9.45
N ARG A 403 -8.22 4.58 -9.43
CA ARG A 403 -8.97 5.03 -10.61
C ARG A 403 -8.37 6.31 -11.18
N GLN A 404 -8.24 7.35 -10.36
CA GLN A 404 -7.76 8.68 -10.78
C GLN A 404 -6.27 8.69 -11.16
N ASN A 405 -5.43 7.91 -10.47
CA ASN A 405 -3.97 8.02 -10.59
C ASN A 405 -3.33 6.88 -11.39
N ILE A 406 -4.04 5.79 -11.68
CA ILE A 406 -3.52 4.66 -12.47
C ILE A 406 -4.38 4.45 -13.72
N VAL A 407 -5.68 4.15 -13.54
CA VAL A 407 -6.57 3.74 -14.63
C VAL A 407 -6.78 4.89 -15.63
N GLU A 408 -7.15 6.08 -15.14
CA GLU A 408 -7.42 7.25 -16.00
C GLU A 408 -6.17 7.71 -16.78
N PRO A 409 -4.98 7.87 -16.17
CA PRO A 409 -3.77 8.22 -16.90
C PRO A 409 -3.39 7.22 -17.99
N ILE A 410 -3.62 5.91 -17.77
CA ILE A 410 -3.42 4.89 -18.81
C ILE A 410 -4.41 5.10 -19.96
N LEU A 411 -5.69 5.32 -19.67
CA LEU A 411 -6.71 5.57 -20.69
C LEU A 411 -6.48 6.87 -21.45
N GLU A 412 -6.04 7.93 -20.80
CA GLU A 412 -5.68 9.20 -21.45
C GLU A 412 -4.51 9.02 -22.41
N ARG A 413 -3.46 8.29 -22.00
CA ARG A 413 -2.33 7.96 -22.88
C ARG A 413 -2.78 7.13 -24.09
N LEU A 414 -3.67 6.15 -23.88
CA LEU A 414 -4.25 5.36 -24.97
C LEU A 414 -5.13 6.21 -25.90
N LYS A 415 -5.92 7.13 -25.35
CA LYS A 415 -6.73 8.07 -26.11
C LYS A 415 -5.85 9.01 -26.94
N ASN A 416 -4.74 9.49 -26.41
CA ASN A 416 -3.77 10.29 -27.15
C ASN A 416 -3.11 9.48 -28.29
N TYR A 417 -2.90 8.18 -28.09
CA TYR A 417 -2.35 7.29 -29.12
C TYR A 417 -3.35 6.92 -30.22
N ARG A 418 -4.60 6.58 -29.84
CA ARG A 418 -5.67 6.11 -30.74
C ARG A 418 -6.66 7.20 -31.17
N LYS A 419 -6.50 8.46 -30.75
CA LYS A 419 -7.32 9.64 -31.12
C LYS A 419 -8.82 9.60 -30.76
N SER A 420 -9.45 8.44 -30.55
CA SER A 420 -10.87 8.32 -30.18
C SER A 420 -11.11 7.20 -29.16
N LEU A 421 -12.16 7.32 -28.35
CA LEU A 421 -12.52 6.32 -27.33
C LEU A 421 -12.94 4.98 -27.97
N ALA A 422 -13.65 5.01 -29.10
CA ALA A 422 -14.04 3.80 -29.82
C ALA A 422 -12.82 3.01 -30.31
N GLN A 423 -11.78 3.69 -30.80
CA GLN A 423 -10.54 3.04 -31.23
C GLN A 423 -9.71 2.51 -30.06
N VAL A 424 -9.81 3.12 -28.88
CA VAL A 424 -9.22 2.55 -27.65
C VAL A 424 -9.95 1.26 -27.26
N GLU A 425 -11.28 1.27 -27.28
CA GLU A 425 -12.08 0.08 -26.95
C GLU A 425 -11.82 -1.09 -27.92
N GLU A 426 -11.76 -0.81 -29.22
CA GLU A 426 -11.40 -1.78 -30.26
C GLU A 426 -10.00 -2.35 -30.02
N HIS A 427 -9.01 -1.49 -29.75
CA HIS A 427 -7.64 -1.90 -29.45
C HIS A 427 -7.56 -2.78 -28.20
N LEU A 428 -8.23 -2.41 -27.11
CA LEU A 428 -8.27 -3.23 -25.89
C LEU A 428 -8.97 -4.57 -26.12
N SER A 429 -10.03 -4.59 -26.93
CA SER A 429 -10.74 -5.82 -27.29
C SER A 429 -9.87 -6.78 -28.12
N ASP A 430 -9.09 -6.26 -29.07
CA ASP A 430 -8.11 -7.03 -29.83
C ASP A 430 -6.99 -7.59 -28.93
N ARG A 431 -6.45 -6.77 -28.01
CA ARG A 431 -5.45 -7.21 -27.03
C ARG A 431 -5.98 -8.29 -26.08
N LEU A 432 -7.23 -8.16 -25.63
CA LEU A 432 -7.93 -9.15 -24.81
C LEU A 432 -8.06 -10.49 -25.56
N ASN A 433 -8.53 -10.48 -26.80
CA ASN A 433 -8.70 -11.69 -27.59
C ASN A 433 -7.37 -12.41 -27.83
N ARG A 434 -6.31 -11.66 -28.20
CA ARG A 434 -4.97 -12.23 -28.35
C ARG A 434 -4.43 -12.83 -27.06
N PHE A 435 -4.59 -12.14 -25.93
CA PHE A 435 -4.17 -12.68 -24.63
C PHE A 435 -4.91 -13.97 -24.28
N ARG A 436 -6.23 -14.04 -24.53
CA ARG A 436 -7.06 -15.22 -24.28
C ARG A 436 -6.61 -16.43 -25.12
N GLU A 437 -6.24 -16.21 -26.39
CA GLU A 437 -5.79 -17.26 -27.30
C GLU A 437 -4.39 -17.79 -26.94
N GLU A 438 -3.48 -16.91 -26.55
CA GLU A 438 -2.07 -17.25 -26.27
C GLU A 438 -1.83 -17.78 -24.85
N ASN A 439 -2.64 -17.39 -23.86
CA ASN A 439 -2.34 -17.59 -22.43
C ASN A 439 -3.51 -18.27 -21.69
N TYR A 440 -3.94 -19.42 -22.20
CA TYR A 440 -5.00 -20.22 -21.61
C TYR A 440 -4.69 -20.60 -20.15
N HIS A 441 -5.59 -20.29 -19.21
CA HIS A 441 -5.41 -20.50 -17.75
C HIS A 441 -4.19 -19.84 -17.10
N ARG A 442 -3.62 -18.78 -17.70
CA ARG A 442 -2.57 -18.01 -17.02
C ARG A 442 -3.19 -17.22 -15.85
N LEU A 443 -2.76 -17.56 -14.63
CA LEU A 443 -3.16 -16.84 -13.42
C LEU A 443 -2.68 -15.39 -13.47
N GLY A 444 -3.50 -14.49 -12.91
CA GLY A 444 -3.13 -13.08 -12.74
C GLY A 444 -4.28 -12.10 -12.94
N TYR A 445 -3.90 -10.84 -13.13
CA TYR A 445 -4.79 -9.69 -13.12
C TYR A 445 -5.23 -9.22 -14.51
N ALA A 446 -4.72 -9.79 -15.61
CA ALA A 446 -5.01 -9.26 -16.95
C ALA A 446 -6.52 -9.23 -17.25
N GLY A 447 -7.25 -10.30 -16.91
CA GLY A 447 -8.71 -10.35 -17.11
C GLY A 447 -9.45 -9.24 -16.36
N GLY A 448 -9.12 -9.05 -15.08
CA GLY A 448 -9.72 -7.99 -14.26
C GLY A 448 -9.31 -6.59 -14.69
N ASN A 449 -8.05 -6.40 -15.09
CA ASN A 449 -7.56 -5.13 -15.61
C ASN A 449 -8.22 -4.73 -16.93
N PHE A 450 -8.44 -5.69 -17.84
CA PHE A 450 -9.21 -5.44 -19.06
C PHE A 450 -10.64 -5.02 -18.73
N LEU A 451 -11.31 -5.72 -17.81
CA LEU A 451 -12.65 -5.34 -17.36
C LEU A 451 -12.67 -3.93 -16.78
N ASN A 452 -11.79 -3.63 -15.82
CA ASN A 452 -11.74 -2.33 -15.16
C ASN A 452 -11.50 -1.18 -16.16
N LEU A 453 -10.61 -1.37 -17.15
CA LEU A 453 -10.39 -0.38 -18.21
C LEU A 453 -11.61 -0.21 -19.13
N LEU A 454 -12.24 -1.30 -19.56
CA LEU A 454 -13.41 -1.26 -20.45
C LEU A 454 -14.63 -0.65 -19.75
N VAL A 455 -14.84 -0.99 -18.46
CA VAL A 455 -15.88 -0.40 -17.63
C VAL A 455 -15.65 1.12 -17.50
N GLN A 456 -14.43 1.56 -17.23
CA GLN A 456 -14.12 2.99 -17.13
C GLN A 456 -14.31 3.72 -18.47
N LEU A 457 -13.99 3.10 -19.61
CA LEU A 457 -14.29 3.65 -20.94
C LEU A 457 -15.80 3.84 -21.18
N SER A 458 -16.62 2.93 -20.65
CA SER A 458 -18.09 3.01 -20.72
C SER A 458 -18.72 3.95 -19.67
N LYS A 459 -17.90 4.73 -18.95
CA LYS A 459 -18.31 5.56 -17.80
C LYS A 459 -19.02 4.75 -16.70
N GLY A 460 -18.66 3.48 -16.54
CA GLY A 460 -19.21 2.59 -15.50
C GLY A 460 -20.62 2.06 -15.78
N GLN A 461 -21.22 2.33 -16.94
CA GLN A 461 -22.65 2.06 -17.14
C GLN A 461 -22.95 0.70 -17.76
N MET A 462 -22.23 0.32 -18.83
CA MET A 462 -22.57 -0.87 -19.60
C MET A 462 -21.37 -1.49 -20.29
N LEU A 463 -21.25 -2.81 -20.15
CA LEU A 463 -20.35 -3.64 -20.94
C LEU A 463 -21.19 -4.65 -21.71
N SER A 464 -21.11 -4.62 -23.05
CA SER A 464 -21.88 -5.51 -23.92
C SER A 464 -21.01 -6.39 -24.80
N SER A 465 -21.42 -7.65 -25.00
CA SER A 465 -20.92 -8.56 -26.04
C SER A 465 -19.41 -8.85 -25.97
N LYS A 466 -18.82 -8.85 -24.77
CA LYS A 466 -17.40 -9.19 -24.55
C LYS A 466 -17.25 -10.64 -24.11
N ASN A 467 -16.20 -11.31 -24.58
CA ASN A 467 -15.95 -12.71 -24.26
C ASN A 467 -14.69 -12.90 -23.39
N PHE A 468 -14.92 -13.23 -22.11
CA PHE A 468 -13.88 -13.51 -21.12
C PHE A 468 -13.76 -15.01 -20.81
N SER A 469 -14.45 -15.89 -21.53
CA SER A 469 -14.51 -17.31 -21.22
C SER A 469 -13.12 -17.93 -21.02
N GLN A 470 -13.00 -18.82 -20.04
CA GLN A 470 -11.78 -19.59 -19.72
C GLN A 470 -10.59 -18.74 -19.25
N MET A 471 -10.83 -17.48 -18.85
CA MET A 471 -9.80 -16.62 -18.27
C MET A 471 -9.85 -16.61 -16.75
N THR A 472 -8.68 -16.35 -16.16
CA THR A 472 -8.59 -15.96 -14.75
C THR A 472 -8.81 -14.45 -14.62
N ILE A 473 -9.72 -14.05 -13.74
CA ILE A 473 -10.15 -12.66 -13.54
C ILE A 473 -10.00 -12.31 -12.07
N TRP A 474 -8.92 -11.62 -11.76
CA TRP A 474 -8.65 -11.14 -10.40
C TRP A 474 -8.97 -9.65 -10.29
N GLN A 475 -9.61 -9.23 -9.19
CA GLN A 475 -9.85 -7.82 -8.85
C GLN A 475 -10.70 -7.04 -9.88
N ALA A 476 -11.68 -7.67 -10.52
CA ALA A 476 -12.65 -6.95 -11.35
C ALA A 476 -13.69 -6.25 -10.47
N TYR A 477 -13.88 -4.94 -10.66
CA TYR A 477 -14.91 -4.16 -9.98
C TYR A 477 -16.08 -3.90 -10.93
N LEU A 478 -17.17 -4.66 -10.74
CA LEU A 478 -18.35 -4.70 -11.60
C LEU A 478 -19.63 -4.30 -10.85
N GLN A 479 -19.49 -3.67 -9.69
CA GLN A 479 -20.62 -3.14 -8.93
C GLN A 479 -21.27 -1.98 -9.68
N GLY A 480 -22.59 -2.06 -9.89
CA GLY A 480 -23.38 -1.09 -10.65
C GLY A 480 -23.26 -1.20 -12.17
N VAL A 481 -22.45 -2.14 -12.70
CA VAL A 481 -22.21 -2.28 -14.15
C VAL A 481 -23.25 -3.19 -14.79
N GLN A 482 -23.89 -2.72 -15.87
CA GLN A 482 -24.75 -3.59 -16.68
C GLN A 482 -23.92 -4.50 -17.59
N LEU A 483 -23.96 -5.80 -17.34
CA LEU A 483 -23.28 -6.83 -18.15
C LEU A 483 -24.30 -7.46 -19.10
N ARG A 484 -24.30 -7.07 -20.38
CA ARG A 484 -25.18 -7.65 -21.41
C ARG A 484 -24.40 -8.54 -22.36
N ASP A 485 -24.81 -9.79 -22.54
CA ASP A 485 -24.12 -10.74 -23.43
C ASP A 485 -22.61 -10.88 -23.15
N VAL A 486 -22.19 -10.67 -21.90
CA VAL A 486 -20.80 -10.86 -21.49
C VAL A 486 -20.59 -12.34 -21.11
N ASN A 487 -19.67 -13.01 -21.80
CA ASN A 487 -19.43 -14.43 -21.60
C ASN A 487 -18.35 -14.67 -20.53
N PHE A 488 -18.75 -15.18 -19.37
CA PHE A 488 -17.87 -15.60 -18.28
C PHE A 488 -17.73 -17.13 -18.16
N ASN A 489 -18.09 -17.89 -19.19
CA ASN A 489 -18.08 -19.34 -19.13
C ASN A 489 -16.69 -19.88 -18.74
N ARG A 490 -16.63 -20.73 -17.71
CA ARG A 490 -15.39 -21.31 -17.15
C ARG A 490 -14.33 -20.28 -16.72
N CYS A 491 -14.73 -19.08 -16.31
CA CYS A 491 -13.80 -18.12 -15.70
C CYS A 491 -13.50 -18.49 -14.25
N GLU A 492 -12.28 -18.22 -13.82
CA GLU A 492 -11.90 -18.24 -12.41
C GLU A 492 -11.93 -16.81 -11.88
N LEU A 493 -12.92 -16.48 -11.05
CA LEU A 493 -13.09 -15.17 -10.44
C LEU A 493 -12.45 -15.18 -9.06
N ASP A 494 -11.47 -14.31 -8.82
CA ASP A 494 -10.88 -14.10 -7.50
C ASP A 494 -11.00 -12.63 -7.11
N ARG A 495 -11.38 -12.38 -5.86
CA ARG A 495 -11.50 -11.02 -5.26
C ARG A 495 -12.20 -10.00 -6.18
N SER A 496 -13.17 -10.46 -6.96
CA SER A 496 -13.93 -9.62 -7.90
C SER A 496 -15.30 -9.29 -7.29
N VAL A 497 -15.73 -8.04 -7.43
CA VAL A 497 -16.97 -7.53 -6.83
C VAL A 497 -18.02 -7.36 -7.93
N PHE A 498 -19.18 -7.98 -7.75
CA PHE A 498 -20.32 -7.86 -8.65
C PHE A 498 -21.44 -7.06 -7.98
N THR A 499 -22.37 -6.57 -8.79
CA THR A 499 -23.69 -6.15 -8.28
C THR A 499 -24.36 -7.39 -7.69
N GLU A 500 -24.68 -7.38 -6.40
CA GLU A 500 -25.37 -8.49 -5.75
C GLU A 500 -26.71 -8.74 -6.47
N THR A 501 -26.88 -9.93 -7.04
CA THR A 501 -28.17 -10.36 -7.59
C THR A 501 -28.94 -11.03 -6.47
N LEU A 502 -30.00 -10.39 -5.99
CA LEU A 502 -31.03 -11.10 -5.22
C LEU A 502 -31.69 -12.13 -6.16
N SER A 503 -31.94 -13.34 -5.66
CA SER A 503 -32.94 -14.20 -6.32
C SER A 503 -34.33 -13.60 -6.13
N ASP A 504 -35.38 -14.20 -6.69
CA ASP A 504 -36.73 -13.67 -6.56
C ASP A 504 -37.05 -13.38 -5.08
N VAL A 505 -37.33 -12.10 -4.81
CA VAL A 505 -37.64 -11.62 -3.47
C VAL A 505 -39.09 -11.97 -3.17
N LEU A 506 -39.30 -12.86 -2.20
CA LEU A 506 -40.63 -13.37 -1.88
C LEU A 506 -41.21 -12.73 -0.62
N ALA A 507 -40.35 -12.24 0.28
CA ALA A 507 -40.77 -11.67 1.54
C ALA A 507 -39.89 -10.48 1.91
N LEU A 508 -40.51 -9.42 2.43
CA LEU A 508 -39.82 -8.21 2.91
C LEU A 508 -40.38 -7.80 4.27
N ALA A 509 -39.50 -7.41 5.17
CA ALA A 509 -39.88 -6.81 6.44
C ALA A 509 -38.98 -5.61 6.75
N PHE A 510 -39.57 -4.57 7.34
CA PHE A 510 -38.85 -3.36 7.71
C PHE A 510 -39.03 -3.08 9.20
N ARG A 511 -37.90 -2.91 9.90
CA ARG A 511 -37.87 -2.49 11.29
C ARG A 511 -37.59 -0.99 11.37
N ALA A 512 -38.62 -0.21 11.67
CA ALA A 512 -38.48 1.20 11.97
C ALA A 512 -37.90 1.39 13.38
N HIS A 513 -36.58 1.50 13.50
CA HIS A 513 -35.91 1.86 14.76
C HIS A 513 -35.16 3.20 14.60
N PRO A 514 -35.32 4.18 15.51
CA PRO A 514 -34.76 5.53 15.36
C PRO A 514 -33.24 5.60 15.16
N GLN A 515 -32.50 4.59 15.65
CA GLN A 515 -31.03 4.57 15.59
C GLN A 515 -30.46 3.52 14.63
N GLN A 516 -31.24 2.50 14.25
CA GLN A 516 -30.75 1.35 13.47
C GLN A 516 -31.90 0.75 12.64
N PRO A 517 -32.30 1.39 11.53
CA PRO A 517 -33.30 0.84 10.64
C PRO A 517 -32.76 -0.43 9.98
N LEU A 518 -33.54 -1.50 10.02
CA LEU A 518 -33.18 -2.77 9.40
C LEU A 518 -34.20 -3.14 8.33
N LEU A 519 -33.71 -3.60 7.18
CA LEU A 519 -34.51 -4.22 6.12
C LEU A 519 -34.14 -5.69 6.06
N ALA A 520 -35.12 -6.59 6.10
CA ALA A 520 -34.91 -8.02 5.90
C ALA A 520 -35.62 -8.47 4.62
N CYS A 521 -35.00 -9.39 3.89
CA CYS A 521 -35.52 -10.00 2.67
C CYS A 521 -35.38 -11.51 2.75
N GLY A 522 -36.45 -12.22 2.42
CA GLY A 522 -36.43 -13.66 2.13
C GLY A 522 -36.40 -13.90 0.63
N ASP A 523 -35.51 -14.78 0.19
CA ASP A 523 -35.30 -15.07 -1.22
C ASP A 523 -35.86 -16.47 -1.62
N ALA A 524 -36.01 -16.69 -2.93
CA ALA A 524 -36.48 -17.95 -3.51
C ALA A 524 -35.44 -19.09 -3.41
N ASN A 525 -34.23 -18.82 -2.97
CA ASN A 525 -33.28 -19.89 -2.67
C ASN A 525 -33.45 -20.41 -1.24
N GLY A 526 -34.15 -19.72 -0.35
CA GLY A 526 -34.24 -20.08 1.07
C GLY A 526 -33.25 -19.34 1.97
N SER A 527 -32.61 -18.30 1.44
CA SER A 527 -31.72 -17.41 2.17
C SER A 527 -32.48 -16.20 2.71
N VAL A 528 -32.00 -15.69 3.84
CA VAL A 528 -32.44 -14.41 4.39
C VAL A 528 -31.28 -13.43 4.33
N HIS A 529 -31.57 -12.25 3.81
CA HIS A 529 -30.64 -11.14 3.70
C HIS A 529 -31.10 -10.00 4.61
N LEU A 530 -30.16 -9.35 5.29
CA LEU A 530 -30.44 -8.27 6.23
C LEU A 530 -29.56 -7.07 5.90
N TRP A 531 -30.15 -5.88 5.74
CA TRP A 531 -29.45 -4.63 5.49
C TRP A 531 -29.70 -3.64 6.62
N SER A 532 -28.67 -2.85 6.91
CA SER A 532 -28.82 -1.61 7.68
C SER A 532 -29.08 -0.47 6.72
N THR A 533 -30.22 0.21 6.84
CA THR A 533 -30.55 1.35 5.97
C THR A 533 -30.48 2.64 6.79
N ARG A 534 -29.88 3.70 6.24
CA ARG A 534 -29.99 5.05 6.82
C ARG A 534 -31.13 5.77 6.10
N LEU A 535 -32.23 6.05 6.80
CA LEU A 535 -33.31 6.85 6.21
C LEU A 535 -32.79 8.27 5.91
N GLY A 536 -32.77 8.66 4.64
CA GLY A 536 -32.47 10.04 4.19
C GLY A 536 -31.38 10.19 3.12
N ALA A 537 -30.59 9.15 2.84
CA ALA A 537 -29.59 9.18 1.76
C ALA A 537 -29.99 8.20 0.65
N ILE A 538 -30.59 8.74 -0.42
CA ILE A 538 -30.86 7.99 -1.64
C ILE A 538 -29.50 7.82 -2.34
N ALA A 539 -29.03 6.57 -2.46
CA ALA A 539 -28.01 6.03 -3.37
C ALA A 539 -26.70 5.42 -2.80
N GLU A 540 -26.18 5.76 -1.61
CA GLU A 540 -24.80 5.34 -1.24
C GLU A 540 -24.61 4.68 0.15
N GLY A 541 -25.68 4.35 0.89
CA GLY A 541 -25.55 3.98 2.32
C GLY A 541 -26.06 2.62 2.77
N SER A 542 -26.56 1.76 1.89
CA SER A 542 -27.19 0.49 2.30
C SER A 542 -26.15 -0.64 2.36
N GLN A 543 -25.65 -0.92 3.55
CA GLN A 543 -24.71 -2.03 3.76
C GLN A 543 -25.49 -3.29 4.16
N LYS A 544 -25.29 -4.37 3.39
CA LYS A 544 -25.73 -5.71 3.78
C LYS A 544 -24.97 -6.12 5.03
N PHE A 545 -25.71 -6.43 6.07
CA PHE A 545 -25.21 -6.71 7.41
C PHE A 545 -25.12 -8.22 7.66
N ALA A 546 -26.01 -9.04 7.10
CA ALA A 546 -25.95 -10.50 7.24
C ALA A 546 -26.66 -11.23 6.10
N GLU A 547 -26.19 -12.45 5.82
CA GLU A 547 -26.85 -13.45 5.00
C GLU A 547 -26.71 -14.81 5.66
N TRP A 548 -27.79 -15.59 5.66
CA TRP A 548 -27.75 -16.97 6.11
C TRP A 548 -28.83 -17.80 5.42
N LYS A 549 -28.62 -19.11 5.39
CA LYS A 549 -29.61 -20.07 4.92
C LYS A 549 -30.66 -20.29 6.01
N ALA A 550 -31.88 -19.82 5.78
CA ALA A 550 -32.95 -19.93 6.77
C ALA A 550 -33.80 -21.19 6.58
N HIS A 551 -34.06 -21.56 5.33
CA HIS A 551 -34.95 -22.66 4.95
C HIS A 551 -34.36 -23.49 3.80
N SER A 552 -34.82 -24.73 3.65
CA SER A 552 -34.42 -25.61 2.54
C SER A 552 -35.15 -25.33 1.22
N GLY A 553 -36.12 -24.41 1.23
CA GLY A 553 -36.90 -23.94 0.08
C GLY A 553 -37.25 -22.47 0.26
N TRP A 554 -38.26 -21.95 -0.44
CA TRP A 554 -38.54 -20.51 -0.50
C TRP A 554 -38.81 -19.91 0.88
N VAL A 555 -38.20 -18.76 1.18
CA VAL A 555 -38.59 -17.96 2.36
C VAL A 555 -39.77 -17.08 1.99
N ARG A 556 -40.98 -17.55 2.26
CA ARG A 556 -42.22 -16.88 1.85
C ARG A 556 -42.70 -15.81 2.83
N ALA A 557 -42.28 -15.91 4.09
CA ALA A 557 -42.74 -15.03 5.13
C ALA A 557 -41.58 -14.59 6.03
N ILE A 558 -41.57 -13.30 6.37
CA ILE A 558 -40.57 -12.71 7.24
C ILE A 558 -41.21 -11.56 8.02
N ASP A 559 -40.94 -11.47 9.32
CA ASP A 559 -41.41 -10.37 10.15
C ASP A 559 -40.49 -10.12 11.36
N PHE A 560 -40.38 -8.87 11.80
CA PHE A 560 -39.60 -8.50 12.98
C PHE A 560 -40.45 -8.53 14.23
N ILE A 561 -39.88 -8.97 15.35
CA ILE A 561 -40.54 -8.81 16.65
C ILE A 561 -40.33 -7.38 17.17
N PRO A 562 -41.40 -6.62 17.47
CA PRO A 562 -41.29 -5.28 18.00
C PRO A 562 -40.41 -5.22 19.26
N HIS A 563 -39.55 -4.21 19.34
CA HIS A 563 -38.67 -3.92 20.49
C HIS A 563 -37.67 -5.02 20.91
N ARG A 564 -37.54 -6.12 20.15
CA ARG A 564 -36.57 -7.20 20.41
C ARG A 564 -35.66 -7.41 19.20
N PRO A 565 -34.39 -7.83 19.38
CA PRO A 565 -33.51 -8.19 18.27
C PRO A 565 -33.84 -9.59 17.75
N LEU A 566 -35.10 -9.83 17.39
CA LEU A 566 -35.62 -11.11 16.95
C LEU A 566 -36.32 -10.95 15.59
N LEU A 567 -36.12 -11.94 14.74
CA LEU A 567 -36.71 -12.03 13.40
C LEU A 567 -37.38 -13.39 13.25
N VAL A 568 -38.57 -13.42 12.69
CA VAL A 568 -39.31 -14.65 12.40
C VAL A 568 -39.30 -14.90 10.91
N THR A 569 -39.03 -16.13 10.50
CA THR A 569 -39.07 -16.56 9.10
C THR A 569 -39.94 -17.79 8.94
N GLY A 570 -40.64 -17.91 7.82
CA GLY A 570 -41.42 -19.09 7.43
C GLY A 570 -41.16 -19.45 5.97
N GLY A 571 -41.06 -20.75 5.69
CA GLY A 571 -40.74 -21.23 4.35
C GLY A 571 -41.46 -22.51 3.92
N ASP A 572 -41.06 -23.01 2.75
CA ASP A 572 -41.59 -24.24 2.13
C ASP A 572 -41.28 -25.51 2.93
N ASP A 573 -40.31 -25.46 3.83
CA ASP A 573 -39.95 -26.57 4.71
C ASP A 573 -40.93 -26.77 5.87
N SER A 574 -42.05 -26.03 5.87
CA SER A 574 -43.09 -26.05 6.91
C SER A 574 -42.58 -25.65 8.30
N ARG A 575 -41.41 -25.00 8.36
CA ARG A 575 -40.79 -24.53 9.60
C ARG A 575 -40.96 -23.03 9.75
N LEU A 576 -41.26 -22.64 10.99
CA LEU A 576 -41.19 -21.26 11.45
C LEU A 576 -39.96 -21.14 12.35
N THR A 577 -39.00 -20.32 11.93
CA THR A 577 -37.73 -20.18 12.65
C THR A 577 -37.62 -18.78 13.24
N LEU A 578 -37.36 -18.73 14.54
CA LEU A 578 -37.05 -17.52 15.28
C LEU A 578 -35.54 -17.32 15.31
N TRP A 579 -35.07 -16.24 14.70
CA TRP A 579 -33.65 -15.88 14.63
C TRP A 579 -33.31 -14.81 15.64
N ARG A 580 -32.18 -14.98 16.33
CA ARG A 580 -31.60 -13.91 17.12
C ARG A 580 -30.68 -13.06 16.26
N LEU A 581 -31.00 -11.76 16.17
CA LEU A 581 -30.21 -10.80 15.43
C LEU A 581 -29.05 -10.27 16.28
N PRO A 582 -27.84 -10.15 15.72
CA PRO A 582 -26.71 -9.56 16.44
C PRO A 582 -26.95 -8.06 16.70
N THR A 583 -26.50 -7.58 17.86
CA THR A 583 -26.73 -6.18 18.31
C THR A 583 -25.52 -5.27 18.06
N THR A 584 -24.39 -5.78 17.56
CA THR A 584 -23.12 -5.05 17.44
C THR A 584 -22.57 -5.02 16.00
N GLN A 585 -22.05 -3.87 15.57
CA GLN A 585 -21.43 -3.62 14.24
C GLN A 585 -20.07 -4.31 13.99
N ARG A 586 -19.60 -5.20 14.88
CA ARG A 586 -18.29 -5.87 14.77
C ARG A 586 -18.44 -7.38 14.56
N PHE A 587 -19.03 -7.78 13.45
CA PHE A 587 -19.07 -9.20 13.06
C PHE A 587 -18.59 -9.38 11.62
N SER A 588 -17.68 -10.33 11.44
CA SER A 588 -17.24 -10.88 10.15
C SER A 588 -18.28 -11.89 9.67
N ALA A 589 -18.72 -11.81 8.41
CA ALA A 589 -19.75 -12.66 7.79
C ALA A 589 -19.81 -14.10 8.36
N GLY A 590 -20.88 -14.43 9.10
CA GLY A 590 -21.09 -15.76 9.68
C GLY A 590 -22.34 -15.88 10.57
N GLU A 591 -23.44 -16.32 9.97
CA GLU A 591 -24.63 -16.99 10.55
C GLU A 591 -25.40 -16.31 11.70
N ALA A 592 -26.63 -15.87 11.40
CA ALA A 592 -27.65 -15.65 12.44
C ALA A 592 -27.97 -16.98 13.12
N GLN A 593 -28.06 -17.01 14.45
CA GLN A 593 -28.35 -18.26 15.15
C GLN A 593 -29.86 -18.49 15.30
N PRO A 594 -30.36 -19.70 14.99
CA PRO A 594 -31.74 -20.04 15.26
C PRO A 594 -31.93 -20.10 16.77
N ALA A 595 -32.71 -19.17 17.31
CA ALA A 595 -33.06 -19.17 18.72
C ALA A 595 -34.03 -20.31 19.03
N GLN A 596 -35.03 -20.49 18.17
CA GLN A 596 -36.03 -21.57 18.25
C GLN A 596 -36.48 -21.93 16.83
N VAL A 597 -36.68 -23.24 16.57
CA VAL A 597 -37.26 -23.75 15.33
C VAL A 597 -38.54 -24.48 15.69
N TRP A 598 -39.64 -24.08 15.08
CA TRP A 598 -40.93 -24.71 15.28
C TRP A 598 -41.41 -25.28 13.95
N GLN A 599 -41.88 -26.52 13.96
CA GLN A 599 -42.49 -27.13 12.80
C GLN A 599 -44.00 -27.11 12.99
N ARG A 600 -44.74 -26.76 11.94
CA ARG A 600 -46.20 -26.86 11.98
C ARG A 600 -46.63 -28.32 12.17
N THR A 601 -47.76 -28.51 12.84
CA THR A 601 -48.39 -29.82 12.98
C THR A 601 -48.95 -30.38 11.67
N ALA A 602 -49.17 -29.52 10.67
CA ALA A 602 -49.46 -29.91 9.30
C ALA A 602 -48.23 -29.65 8.40
N ASP A 603 -47.85 -30.65 7.59
CA ASP A 603 -46.80 -30.54 6.57
C ASP A 603 -47.30 -29.72 5.37
N ASP A 604 -47.45 -28.41 5.57
CA ASP A 604 -47.81 -27.46 4.52
C ASP A 604 -47.00 -26.15 4.62
N TRP A 605 -46.80 -25.52 3.47
CA TRP A 605 -45.94 -24.33 3.31
C TRP A 605 -46.45 -23.17 4.16
N ILE A 606 -45.52 -22.42 4.75
CA ILE A 606 -45.88 -21.19 5.48
C ILE A 606 -45.91 -20.04 4.49
N HIS A 607 -47.10 -19.54 4.16
CA HIS A 607 -47.28 -18.44 3.22
C HIS A 607 -47.18 -17.07 3.86
N ALA A 608 -47.55 -16.95 5.14
CA ALA A 608 -47.56 -15.68 5.84
C ALA A 608 -47.20 -15.86 7.32
N VAL A 609 -46.55 -14.84 7.87
CA VAL A 609 -46.25 -14.70 9.29
C VAL A 609 -46.61 -13.28 9.70
N ALA A 610 -47.18 -13.13 10.89
CA ALA A 610 -47.40 -11.82 11.51
C ALA A 610 -47.09 -11.90 13.01
N VAL A 611 -46.47 -10.86 13.54
CA VAL A 611 -46.19 -10.73 14.98
C VAL A 611 -47.12 -9.69 15.60
N SER A 612 -47.61 -9.96 16.82
CA SER A 612 -48.44 -8.99 17.56
C SER A 612 -47.64 -7.73 17.94
N PRO A 613 -48.29 -6.56 18.10
CA PRO A 613 -47.59 -5.30 18.43
C PRO A 613 -46.78 -5.34 19.74
N ASP A 614 -47.23 -6.15 20.71
CA ASP A 614 -46.54 -6.41 21.98
C ASP A 614 -45.46 -7.50 21.88
N GLY A 615 -45.34 -8.17 20.74
CA GLY A 615 -44.38 -9.24 20.47
C GLY A 615 -44.67 -10.55 21.20
N SER A 616 -45.84 -10.72 21.81
CA SER A 616 -46.18 -11.88 22.64
C SER A 616 -46.73 -13.08 21.86
N ILE A 617 -47.28 -12.84 20.66
CA ILE A 617 -47.93 -13.83 19.82
C ILE A 617 -47.35 -13.77 18.40
N ILE A 618 -47.08 -14.96 17.84
CA ILE A 618 -46.74 -15.15 16.42
C ILE A 618 -47.87 -15.91 15.76
N VAL A 619 -48.32 -15.45 14.59
CA VAL A 619 -49.33 -16.11 13.77
C VAL A 619 -48.67 -16.61 12.49
N SER A 620 -48.86 -17.89 12.16
CA SER A 620 -48.45 -18.47 10.88
C SER A 620 -49.67 -18.91 10.08
N GLY A 621 -49.73 -18.55 8.80
CA GLY A 621 -50.77 -19.01 7.87
C GLY A 621 -50.18 -19.87 6.74
N GLY A 622 -50.85 -20.97 6.43
CA GLY A 622 -50.55 -21.78 5.24
C GLY A 622 -51.56 -22.91 5.04
N GLY A 623 -51.86 -23.22 3.78
CA GLY A 623 -53.01 -24.00 3.38
C GLY A 623 -54.32 -23.40 3.90
N ASP A 624 -55.20 -24.26 4.41
CA ASP A 624 -56.47 -23.88 5.03
C ASP A 624 -56.35 -23.61 6.54
N GLN A 625 -55.14 -23.40 7.06
CA GLN A 625 -54.91 -23.34 8.50
C GLN A 625 -54.10 -22.13 8.94
N ILE A 626 -54.56 -21.53 10.04
CA ILE A 626 -53.87 -20.47 10.77
C ILE A 626 -53.51 -21.03 12.14
N THR A 627 -52.25 -20.88 12.55
CA THR A 627 -51.76 -21.36 13.84
C THR A 627 -51.18 -20.20 14.64
N LEU A 628 -51.57 -20.10 15.91
CA LEU A 628 -51.09 -19.07 16.84
C LEU A 628 -50.10 -19.72 17.81
N TYR A 629 -48.97 -19.04 18.05
CA TYR A 629 -47.92 -19.49 18.95
C TYR A 629 -47.61 -18.41 19.99
N HIS A 630 -47.29 -18.84 21.20
CA HIS A 630 -46.63 -17.98 22.18
C HIS A 630 -45.17 -17.76 21.81
N THR A 631 -44.74 -16.51 21.66
CA THR A 631 -43.37 -16.16 21.23
C THR A 631 -42.26 -16.70 22.15
N HIS A 632 -42.54 -16.88 23.45
CA HIS A 632 -41.51 -17.17 24.45
C HIS A 632 -41.11 -18.65 24.54
N ASN A 633 -42.06 -19.55 24.30
CA ASN A 633 -41.87 -21.00 24.40
C ASN A 633 -42.23 -21.74 23.10
N GLY A 634 -42.87 -21.07 22.14
CA GLY A 634 -43.34 -21.68 20.90
C GLY A 634 -44.54 -22.60 21.06
N GLU A 635 -45.20 -22.57 22.22
CA GLU A 635 -46.39 -23.40 22.44
C GLU A 635 -47.53 -22.92 21.56
N GLN A 636 -48.16 -23.87 20.88
CA GLN A 636 -49.33 -23.65 20.04
C GLN A 636 -50.52 -23.28 20.93
N ILE A 637 -51.03 -22.06 20.76
CA ILE A 637 -52.17 -21.52 21.51
C ILE A 637 -53.47 -22.06 20.91
N CYS A 638 -53.59 -21.95 19.59
CA CYS A 638 -54.83 -22.23 18.88
C CYS A 638 -54.55 -22.52 17.41
N GLN A 639 -55.35 -23.40 16.82
CA GLN A 639 -55.39 -23.68 15.40
C GLN A 639 -56.78 -23.34 14.88
N ILE A 640 -56.81 -22.52 13.84
CA ILE A 640 -58.04 -22.12 13.16
C ILE A 640 -57.97 -22.72 11.76
N ALA A 641 -58.79 -23.74 11.50
CA ALA A 641 -58.97 -24.29 10.16
C ALA A 641 -60.14 -23.59 9.46
N GLY A 642 -59.96 -23.24 8.19
CA GLY A 642 -61.04 -22.84 7.30
C GLY A 642 -62.08 -23.95 7.22
N GLN A 643 -63.37 -23.60 7.36
CA GLN A 643 -64.43 -24.59 7.57
C GLN A 643 -64.53 -25.62 6.45
N GLY A 644 -64.11 -26.83 6.78
CA GLY A 644 -64.47 -28.08 6.10
C GLY A 644 -64.57 -29.26 7.07
N THR A 645 -64.72 -29.03 8.38
CA THR A 645 -65.29 -29.92 9.43
C THR A 645 -64.87 -29.40 10.81
N ALA A 646 -65.81 -29.41 11.74
CA ALA A 646 -65.67 -28.79 13.05
C ALA A 646 -64.73 -29.56 14.00
N ALA A 647 -63.76 -28.85 14.57
CA ALA A 647 -63.25 -29.08 15.92
C ALA A 647 -62.54 -27.80 16.43
N ALA A 648 -63.32 -26.81 16.86
CA ALA A 648 -62.77 -25.73 17.66
C ALA A 648 -62.50 -26.26 19.08
N GLN A 649 -61.25 -26.50 19.44
CA GLN A 649 -60.88 -26.58 20.85
C GLN A 649 -60.90 -25.16 21.44
N SER A 650 -61.62 -25.00 22.54
CA SER A 650 -61.96 -23.74 23.19
C SER A 650 -60.74 -22.91 23.58
N LEU A 651 -60.77 -21.61 23.27
CA LEU A 651 -59.86 -20.60 23.81
C LEU A 651 -60.00 -20.52 25.36
N PRO A 652 -58.91 -20.52 26.13
CA PRO A 652 -58.97 -20.21 27.56
C PRO A 652 -59.36 -18.72 27.76
N ALA A 653 -60.28 -18.48 28.69
CA ALA A 653 -61.04 -17.24 28.89
C ALA A 653 -60.25 -16.02 29.44
N GLN A 654 -58.94 -15.89 29.17
CA GLN A 654 -58.12 -14.80 29.74
C GLN A 654 -57.83 -13.61 28.81
N LEU A 655 -58.39 -13.57 27.59
CA LEU A 655 -58.16 -12.45 26.65
C LEU A 655 -59.36 -11.51 26.43
N THR A 656 -60.45 -11.65 27.19
CA THR A 656 -61.60 -10.73 27.09
C THR A 656 -61.60 -9.72 28.24
N SER A 657 -60.83 -8.65 28.11
CA SER A 657 -61.18 -7.37 28.75
C SER A 657 -61.64 -6.39 27.67
N PRO A 658 -62.86 -5.85 27.71
CA PRO A 658 -63.31 -4.88 26.73
C PRO A 658 -62.68 -3.52 27.02
N ILE A 659 -61.88 -2.99 26.10
CA ILE A 659 -61.55 -1.55 26.11
C ILE A 659 -62.77 -0.83 25.51
N THR A 660 -63.70 -0.45 26.38
CA THR A 660 -64.79 0.48 26.09
C THR A 660 -64.28 1.92 26.16
N SER A 661 -64.34 2.67 25.06
CA SER A 661 -64.91 4.03 24.96
C SER A 661 -64.53 4.72 23.64
N PRO A 662 -65.34 5.70 23.17
CA PRO A 662 -65.70 5.83 21.75
C PRO A 662 -64.91 6.91 20.98
N ILE A 663 -65.05 6.83 19.66
CA ILE A 663 -64.69 7.86 18.69
C ILE A 663 -65.60 9.08 18.89
N THR A 664 -65.01 10.25 19.17
CA THR A 664 -65.58 11.55 18.83
C THR A 664 -64.47 12.50 18.37
N SER A 665 -64.43 12.76 17.05
CA SER A 665 -63.89 14.00 16.46
C SER A 665 -64.66 15.21 17.04
N PRO A 666 -64.20 16.49 16.98
CA PRO A 666 -63.58 17.16 15.82
C PRO A 666 -62.55 18.27 16.12
N ILE A 667 -61.60 18.59 15.23
CA ILE A 667 -61.01 19.95 15.18
C ILE A 667 -60.76 20.40 13.73
N THR A 668 -61.42 21.51 13.42
CA THR A 668 -61.32 22.47 12.33
C THR A 668 -59.91 23.08 12.15
N SER A 669 -59.52 23.38 10.91
CA SER A 669 -58.31 24.12 10.47
C SER A 669 -58.27 25.58 11.03
N PRO A 670 -57.13 26.35 11.04
CA PRO A 670 -56.44 26.86 9.84
C PRO A 670 -54.90 27.17 9.87
N ILE A 671 -54.27 27.14 8.67
CA ILE A 671 -53.23 28.03 8.06
C ILE A 671 -51.84 28.20 8.76
N THR A 672 -50.70 27.74 8.22
CA THR A 672 -49.77 28.37 7.23
C THR A 672 -48.56 27.39 7.10
N SER A 673 -47.98 27.06 5.94
CA SER A 673 -47.03 27.85 5.15
C SER A 673 -46.65 27.10 3.83
N PRO A 674 -46.06 27.79 2.83
CA PRO A 674 -46.15 27.45 1.41
C PRO A 674 -44.88 26.79 0.86
N ALA A 675 -45.01 25.70 0.10
CA ALA A 675 -44.08 25.31 -0.98
C ALA A 675 -44.51 23.96 -1.58
N ILE A 676 -45.59 23.93 -2.38
CA ILE A 676 -45.75 23.01 -3.51
C ILE A 676 -46.75 23.70 -4.44
N ASN A 677 -46.21 24.43 -5.41
CA ASN A 677 -46.92 24.84 -6.62
C ASN A 677 -45.85 25.14 -7.66
N ARG A 678 -45.43 24.12 -8.41
CA ARG A 678 -45.04 24.23 -9.82
C ARG A 678 -44.61 22.87 -10.37
N ILE A 679 -45.13 22.58 -11.56
CA ILE A 679 -44.77 21.56 -12.55
C ILE A 679 -45.77 20.40 -12.65
N ALA A 680 -46.92 20.72 -13.24
CA ALA A 680 -47.74 19.80 -14.01
C ALA A 680 -48.46 20.61 -15.10
N SER A 681 -47.79 20.81 -16.25
CA SER A 681 -48.43 21.15 -17.52
C SER A 681 -47.41 21.04 -18.66
N GLY A 682 -47.61 20.11 -19.58
CA GLY A 682 -46.93 20.12 -20.88
C GLY A 682 -46.61 18.76 -21.47
N ILE A 683 -47.64 17.96 -21.80
CA ILE A 683 -47.63 17.05 -22.97
C ILE A 683 -49.06 17.01 -23.51
N GLU A 684 -49.35 17.89 -24.48
CA GLU A 684 -50.00 17.49 -25.74
C GLU A 684 -48.90 17.46 -26.80
#